data_AF-A0A850NTL6-F1
#
_entry.id   AF-A0A850NTL6-F1
#
_cell.length_a   1.000
_cell.length_b   1.000
_cell.length_c   1.000
_cell.angle_alpha   90.00
_cell.angle_beta   90.00
_cell.angle_gamma   90.00
#
_symmetry.space_group_name_H-M   'P 1'
#
loop_
_entity.id
_entity.type
_entity.pdbx_description
1 polymer ?
#
loop_
_entity_poly.entity_id
_entity_poly.type
_entity_poly.pdbx_seq_one_letter_code
_entity_poly.pdbx_strand_id
1 'polypeptide(L)'
;GAPPRIGVLLPQAHIPWAGRMGLSGASAVLEAIAGAGMTIVFVNTRAQAELLFAALWRINEATLPIALHHGSLDIAQRRRVEAAMARGPSAKGGLRAVIATSSLDLGIDWGAVDQVIQVGAPKGVSRLLQRTGRANHRMDEASAALLVPANRFEVLECHAAIAGVAAGELDGDPIVPGGLDVLAQHLLLMACAGPYQVEAMYEEVRGAQPYAGLSRRDFDDVLGFVEHGGYALAQYERYRKLFVDAGGLVHVRSQMVRRQARMNVGTIVEAPVLKVRLGRGRGGVTLGEIEEGFANMLRPGDAFMFAGRRLRFVGMHEAVVEAVEASADNPLVPAYAGGRHPLTSGLAARVRRMLHDPSAWGVYPEAVREWLELQRAHSLLPEADGLLVEVFPRHGQVFIVAYAFEGRHAHQTLGMLLTRRLDRAGAMPRGFVATDYVVAVWCAAQPDDIEGLFSEDLLGDELEEWMAESSMLRRTFRNVAVVAGLIDRQPPGGEGRTRRQVTVSSDLIYDVLRRHQPDHVLLRATRAEAAGGLTDIDRLADLLRRASGNLRVVRLEHVSPLAIPVMLDIGRERVGSEADEDVLLGETETLIAEAEGRIAPSEEELVVAASVAADYRMLSRTRDPVRPRRRPRPFRPA
;
A
#
# COMPACT_ATOMS: atom_id res chain seq x y z
N GLY A 1 2.58 31.17 5.67
CA GLY A 1 3.74 31.07 4.78
C GLY A 1 3.30 31.28 3.35
N ALA A 2 4.24 31.32 2.41
CA ALA A 2 3.93 31.38 0.98
C ALA A 2 3.14 30.12 0.53
N PRO A 3 2.18 30.23 -0.40
CA PRO A 3 1.41 29.09 -0.88
C PRO A 3 2.33 28.09 -1.61
N PRO A 4 2.12 26.76 -1.44
CA PRO A 4 2.95 25.76 -2.09
C PRO A 4 2.76 25.79 -3.61
N ARG A 5 3.86 25.59 -4.35
CA ARG A 5 3.86 25.43 -5.81
C ARG A 5 3.84 23.96 -6.14
N ILE A 6 2.67 23.44 -6.51
CA ILE A 6 2.47 22.03 -6.83
C ILE A 6 2.09 21.90 -8.31
N GLY A 7 2.85 21.09 -9.06
CA GLY A 7 2.60 20.82 -10.47
C GLY A 7 2.49 19.34 -10.77
N VAL A 8 2.06 19.01 -11.99
CA VAL A 8 2.05 17.63 -12.51
C VAL A 8 3.15 17.51 -13.57
N LEU A 9 3.99 16.50 -13.43
CA LEU A 9 5.05 16.14 -14.37
C LEU A 9 4.61 14.91 -15.16
N LEU A 10 4.33 15.12 -16.44
CA LEU A 10 3.86 14.06 -17.33
C LEU A 10 5.03 13.29 -17.96
N PRO A 11 4.87 11.98 -18.22
CA PRO A 11 5.84 11.21 -19.01
C PRO A 11 6.01 11.80 -20.41
N GLN A 12 7.24 11.78 -20.96
CA GLN A 12 7.55 12.33 -22.28
C GLN A 12 6.92 11.55 -23.46
N ALA A 13 6.69 10.24 -23.31
CA ALA A 13 6.20 9.38 -24.39
C ALA A 13 4.67 9.33 -24.45
N HIS A 14 4.03 8.85 -23.38
CA HIS A 14 2.57 8.75 -23.24
C HIS A 14 2.19 8.47 -21.78
N ILE A 15 0.95 8.80 -21.40
CA ILE A 15 0.40 8.44 -20.09
C ILE A 15 -0.11 6.99 -20.17
N PRO A 16 0.42 6.05 -19.37
CA PRO A 16 -0.04 4.67 -19.40
C PRO A 16 -1.52 4.53 -19.06
N TRP A 17 -2.20 3.57 -19.71
CA TRP A 17 -3.58 3.24 -19.39
C TRP A 17 -3.71 2.60 -18.01
N ALA A 18 -2.79 1.69 -17.67
CA ALA A 18 -2.79 0.93 -16.42
C ALA A 18 -1.38 0.82 -15.83
N GLY A 19 -1.31 0.43 -14.56
CA GLY A 19 -0.05 0.20 -13.85
C GLY A 19 0.24 1.25 -12.79
N ARG A 20 1.05 0.87 -11.80
CA ARG A 20 1.25 1.63 -10.55
C ARG A 20 2.70 2.02 -10.26
N MET A 21 3.64 1.58 -11.10
CA MET A 21 5.06 1.74 -10.80
C MET A 21 5.62 3.11 -11.21
N GLY A 22 4.95 3.84 -12.12
CA GLY A 22 5.37 5.18 -12.55
C GLY A 22 6.70 5.20 -13.32
N LEU A 23 7.14 4.06 -13.85
CA LEU A 23 8.45 3.93 -14.51
C LEU A 23 8.54 4.69 -15.84
N SER A 24 7.41 4.91 -16.52
CA SER A 24 7.35 5.75 -17.73
C SER A 24 7.77 7.20 -17.47
N GLY A 25 7.64 7.67 -16.22
CA GLY A 25 8.07 9.01 -15.79
C GLY A 25 9.55 9.12 -15.43
N ALA A 26 10.34 8.03 -15.46
CA ALA A 26 11.71 8.04 -14.94
C ALA A 26 12.62 9.09 -15.60
N SER A 27 12.54 9.28 -16.92
CA SER A 27 13.33 10.31 -17.63
C SER A 27 12.97 11.73 -17.16
N ALA A 28 11.67 12.03 -17.06
CA ALA A 28 11.21 13.33 -16.58
C ALA A 28 11.61 13.57 -15.11
N VAL A 29 11.55 12.52 -14.27
CA VAL A 29 12.03 12.58 -12.88
C VAL A 29 13.53 12.88 -12.83
N LEU A 30 14.34 12.22 -13.67
CA LEU A 30 15.79 12.48 -13.72
C LEU A 30 16.11 13.91 -14.16
N GLU A 31 15.41 14.43 -15.17
CA GLU A 31 15.53 15.82 -15.63
C GLU A 31 15.16 16.81 -14.52
N ALA A 32 14.06 16.56 -13.79
CA ALA A 32 13.67 17.39 -12.66
C ALA A 32 14.71 17.37 -11.53
N ILE A 33 15.29 16.21 -11.21
CA ILE A 33 16.42 16.09 -10.25
C ILE A 33 17.65 16.86 -10.74
N ALA A 34 17.94 16.82 -12.05
CA ALA A 34 19.06 17.55 -12.63
C ALA A 34 18.87 19.08 -12.50
N GLY A 35 17.62 19.58 -12.61
CA GLY A 35 17.29 20.99 -12.53
C GLY A 35 17.17 21.57 -11.10
N ALA A 36 17.01 20.74 -10.08
CA ALA A 36 16.87 21.19 -8.68
C ALA A 36 18.22 21.26 -7.93
N GLY A 37 18.26 21.73 -6.69
CA GLY A 37 19.42 21.60 -5.80
C GLY A 37 19.48 20.22 -5.19
N MET A 38 18.44 19.83 -4.46
CA MET A 38 18.29 18.52 -3.85
C MET A 38 16.83 18.10 -3.78
N THR A 39 16.54 16.92 -4.31
CA THR A 39 15.17 16.42 -4.44
C THR A 39 14.90 15.24 -3.50
N ILE A 40 13.76 15.26 -2.79
CA ILE A 40 13.20 14.02 -2.22
C ILE A 40 12.17 13.47 -3.18
N VAL A 41 12.37 12.23 -3.63
CA VAL A 41 11.42 11.51 -4.49
C VAL A 41 10.63 10.53 -3.62
N PHE A 42 9.41 10.89 -3.26
CA PHE A 42 8.50 10.01 -2.53
C PHE A 42 7.83 9.00 -3.47
N VAL A 43 7.75 7.77 -3.01
CA VAL A 43 7.01 6.67 -3.64
C VAL A 43 6.06 6.02 -2.64
N ASN A 44 5.04 5.34 -3.14
CA ASN A 44 4.01 4.75 -2.29
C ASN A 44 4.37 3.37 -1.75
N THR A 45 5.34 2.67 -2.34
CA THR A 45 5.75 1.33 -1.87
C THR A 45 7.27 1.14 -1.95
N ARG A 46 7.79 0.21 -1.13
CA ARG A 46 9.20 -0.19 -1.17
C ARG A 46 9.58 -0.78 -2.54
N ALA A 47 8.69 -1.57 -3.12
CA ALA A 47 8.87 -2.14 -4.46
C ALA A 47 9.01 -1.06 -5.55
N GLN A 48 8.15 -0.03 -5.50
CA GLN A 48 8.26 1.12 -6.40
C GLN A 48 9.57 1.88 -6.21
N ALA A 49 10.05 2.01 -4.96
CA ALA A 49 11.33 2.66 -4.66
C ALA A 49 12.50 1.95 -5.36
N GLU A 50 12.57 0.63 -5.21
CA GLU A 50 13.63 -0.21 -5.78
C GLU A 50 13.60 -0.19 -7.31
N LEU A 51 12.41 -0.32 -7.92
CA LEU A 51 12.28 -0.29 -9.38
C LEU A 51 12.59 1.09 -9.97
N LEU A 52 12.09 2.16 -9.36
CA LEU A 52 12.38 3.52 -9.82
C LEU A 52 13.88 3.83 -9.67
N PHE A 53 14.51 3.40 -8.58
CA PHE A 53 15.96 3.54 -8.41
C PHE A 53 16.74 2.84 -9.51
N ALA A 54 16.38 1.58 -9.83
CA ALA A 54 17.01 0.83 -10.91
C ALA A 54 16.79 1.47 -12.28
N ALA A 55 15.59 1.98 -12.55
CA ALA A 55 15.27 2.68 -13.79
C ALA A 55 16.09 3.96 -13.94
N LEU A 56 16.13 4.81 -12.90
CA LEU A 56 16.93 6.02 -12.88
C LEU A 56 18.43 5.71 -13.03
N TRP A 57 18.93 4.69 -12.32
CA TRP A 57 20.33 4.27 -12.43
C TRP A 57 20.73 3.92 -13.87
N ARG A 58 19.85 3.25 -14.62
CA ARG A 58 20.09 2.85 -16.01
C ARG A 58 20.21 4.05 -16.97
N ILE A 59 19.46 5.13 -16.72
CA ILE A 59 19.41 6.31 -17.60
C ILE A 59 20.24 7.50 -17.10
N ASN A 60 20.86 7.39 -15.91
CA ASN A 60 21.62 8.47 -15.26
C ASN A 60 23.03 8.65 -15.84
N GLU A 61 23.11 9.12 -17.09
CA GLU A 61 24.39 9.39 -17.78
C GLU A 61 25.24 10.45 -17.07
N ALA A 62 24.60 11.44 -16.43
CA ALA A 62 25.25 12.50 -15.68
C ALA A 62 25.81 12.02 -14.32
N THR A 63 25.59 10.75 -13.95
CA THR A 63 26.05 10.15 -12.69
C THR A 63 25.63 10.95 -11.44
N LEU A 64 24.43 11.54 -11.48
CA LEU A 64 23.90 12.28 -10.34
C LEU A 64 23.86 11.38 -9.10
N PRO A 65 24.38 11.83 -7.93
CA PRO A 65 24.37 11.03 -6.72
C PRO A 65 22.95 10.91 -6.16
N ILE A 66 22.32 9.78 -6.47
CA ILE A 66 20.97 9.40 -6.05
C ILE A 66 21.07 8.24 -5.06
N ALA A 67 20.32 8.26 -3.97
CA ALA A 67 20.27 7.17 -2.99
C ALA A 67 18.85 6.65 -2.76
N LEU A 68 18.75 5.43 -2.22
CA LEU A 68 17.51 4.77 -1.83
C LEU A 68 17.32 4.79 -0.30
N HIS A 69 16.10 5.03 0.18
CA HIS A 69 15.78 5.09 1.60
C HIS A 69 14.41 4.49 1.97
N HIS A 70 14.38 3.32 2.60
CA HIS A 70 13.16 2.75 3.17
C HIS A 70 13.46 1.84 4.37
N GLY A 71 12.44 1.57 5.19
CA GLY A 71 12.58 0.85 6.47
C GLY A 71 13.22 -0.54 6.38
N SER A 72 13.06 -1.24 5.25
CA SER A 72 13.69 -2.56 5.00
C SER A 72 15.22 -2.51 4.82
N LEU A 73 15.84 -1.35 4.60
CA LEU A 73 17.29 -1.25 4.43
C LEU A 73 18.01 -1.30 5.78
N ASP A 74 19.23 -1.84 5.76
CA ASP A 74 20.11 -1.84 6.92
C ASP A 74 20.26 -0.46 7.57
N ILE A 75 20.30 -0.42 8.90
CA ILE A 75 20.34 0.82 9.69
C ILE A 75 21.60 1.63 9.35
N ALA A 76 22.75 0.99 9.15
CA ALA A 76 23.98 1.70 8.82
C ALA A 76 23.89 2.31 7.43
N GLN A 77 23.22 1.65 6.48
CA GLN A 77 22.94 2.24 5.17
C GLN A 77 22.03 3.47 5.28
N ARG A 78 20.92 3.38 6.02
CA ARG A 78 20.01 4.52 6.23
C ARG A 78 20.70 5.73 6.83
N ARG A 79 21.47 5.53 7.92
CA ARG A 79 22.25 6.60 8.57
C ARG A 79 23.28 7.25 7.64
N ARG A 80 23.90 6.48 6.74
CA ARG A 80 24.82 7.04 5.73
C ARG A 80 24.10 7.93 4.74
N VAL A 81 22.90 7.55 4.30
CA VAL A 81 22.07 8.37 3.41
C VAL A 81 21.62 9.64 4.12
N GLU A 82 21.09 9.53 5.34
CA GLU A 82 20.70 10.69 6.17
C GLU A 82 21.86 11.67 6.38
N ALA A 83 23.07 11.17 6.69
CA ALA A 83 24.26 12.00 6.82
C ALA A 83 24.69 12.65 5.49
N ALA A 84 24.46 11.98 4.36
CA ALA A 84 24.77 12.52 3.03
C ALA A 84 23.75 13.58 2.58
N MET A 85 22.48 13.40 2.94
CA MET A 85 21.43 14.41 2.80
C MET A 85 21.77 15.68 3.58
N ALA A 86 22.16 15.53 4.86
CA ALA A 86 22.49 16.67 5.73
C ALA A 86 23.69 17.50 5.23
N ARG A 87 24.62 16.90 4.46
CA ARG A 87 25.74 17.63 3.86
C ARG A 87 25.32 18.57 2.72
N GLY A 88 24.17 18.33 2.10
CA GLY A 88 23.66 19.11 0.96
C GLY A 88 24.36 18.79 -0.38
N PRO A 89 23.79 19.25 -1.50
CA PRO A 89 24.17 18.81 -2.85
C PRO A 89 25.53 19.31 -3.33
N SER A 90 26.01 20.44 -2.79
CA SER A 90 27.29 21.05 -3.18
C SER A 90 28.50 20.49 -2.41
N ALA A 91 28.27 19.70 -1.37
CA ALA A 91 29.34 19.12 -0.55
C ALA A 91 29.88 17.81 -1.16
N LYS A 92 31.16 17.52 -0.92
CA LYS A 92 31.76 16.24 -1.32
C LYS A 92 31.04 15.08 -0.61
N GLY A 93 30.50 14.15 -1.40
CA GLY A 93 29.69 13.05 -0.88
C GLY A 93 28.29 13.47 -0.42
N GLY A 94 27.80 14.63 -0.88
CA GLY A 94 26.40 15.03 -0.81
C GLY A 94 25.54 14.31 -1.86
N LEU A 95 24.22 14.43 -1.73
CA LEU A 95 23.25 13.81 -2.62
C LEU A 95 22.48 14.85 -3.42
N ARG A 96 22.11 14.47 -4.65
CA ARG A 96 21.21 15.24 -5.52
C ARG A 96 19.77 14.79 -5.34
N ALA A 97 19.54 13.50 -5.07
CA ALA A 97 18.23 13.03 -4.70
C ALA A 97 18.24 11.83 -3.77
N VAL A 98 17.12 11.65 -3.07
CA VAL A 98 16.82 10.44 -2.31
C VAL A 98 15.44 9.93 -2.68
N ILE A 99 15.36 8.67 -3.11
CA ILE A 99 14.10 7.97 -3.36
C ILE A 99 13.66 7.32 -2.05
N ALA A 100 12.51 7.73 -1.53
CA ALA A 100 12.04 7.34 -0.22
C ALA A 100 10.58 6.92 -0.20
N THR A 101 10.27 6.06 0.77
CA THR A 101 8.87 5.79 1.17
C THR A 101 8.47 6.79 2.26
N SER A 102 7.48 6.45 3.09
CA SER A 102 7.13 7.23 4.29
C SER A 102 8.23 7.30 5.36
N SER A 103 9.37 6.62 5.14
CA SER A 103 10.55 6.68 6.00
C SER A 103 11.14 8.09 6.17
N LEU A 104 10.81 9.03 5.29
CA LEU A 104 11.20 10.44 5.38
C LEU A 104 9.98 11.40 5.48
N ASP A 105 8.76 10.90 5.71
CA ASP A 105 7.55 11.73 5.78
C ASP A 105 7.54 12.64 7.03
N LEU A 106 8.14 12.20 8.15
CA LEU A 106 8.01 12.85 9.46
C LEU A 106 9.37 13.11 10.15
N GLY A 107 9.48 14.28 10.79
CA GLY A 107 10.35 14.48 11.95
C GLY A 107 11.79 14.96 11.69
N ILE A 108 12.20 15.22 10.45
CA ILE A 108 13.55 15.73 10.15
C ILE A 108 13.44 16.92 9.19
N ASP A 109 14.05 18.03 9.57
CA ASP A 109 14.22 19.20 8.72
C ASP A 109 15.46 19.00 7.84
N TRP A 110 15.24 18.93 6.53
CA TRP A 110 16.29 18.80 5.54
C TRP A 110 16.49 20.14 4.85
N GLY A 111 17.13 21.09 5.55
CA GLY A 111 17.25 22.48 5.08
C GLY A 111 17.94 22.71 3.71
N ALA A 112 18.46 21.65 3.07
CA ALA A 112 19.04 21.67 1.73
C ALA A 112 18.05 21.20 0.63
N VAL A 113 16.88 20.68 0.99
CA VAL A 113 15.88 20.16 0.04
C VAL A 113 15.03 21.30 -0.49
N ASP A 114 15.08 21.50 -1.81
CA ASP A 114 14.35 22.57 -2.49
C ASP A 114 13.20 22.06 -3.37
N GLN A 115 13.12 20.75 -3.56
CA GLN A 115 12.08 20.10 -4.37
C GLN A 115 11.63 18.77 -3.78
N VAL A 116 10.34 18.50 -3.89
CA VAL A 116 9.74 17.18 -3.68
C VAL A 116 9.17 16.66 -5.00
N ILE A 117 9.38 15.39 -5.29
CA ILE A 117 8.70 14.68 -6.38
C ILE A 117 7.90 13.55 -5.74
N GLN A 118 6.63 13.42 -6.10
CA GLN A 118 5.76 12.34 -5.65
C GLN A 118 5.47 11.44 -6.86
N VAL A 119 5.99 10.22 -6.87
CA VAL A 119 5.75 9.25 -7.94
C VAL A 119 4.58 8.35 -7.58
N GLY A 120 3.62 8.31 -8.50
CA GLY A 120 2.27 7.85 -8.27
C GLY A 120 1.43 8.86 -7.49
N ALA A 121 0.11 8.73 -7.56
CA ALA A 121 -0.79 9.66 -6.89
C ALA A 121 -0.62 9.66 -5.34
N PRO A 122 -0.87 10.80 -4.65
CA PRO A 122 -0.51 10.98 -3.24
C PRO A 122 -1.43 10.25 -2.25
N LYS A 123 -2.57 9.72 -2.69
CA LYS A 123 -3.56 8.99 -1.87
C LYS A 123 -4.25 9.81 -0.76
N GLY A 124 -3.88 11.07 -0.56
CA GLY A 124 -4.56 11.99 0.34
C GLY A 124 -3.94 13.39 0.35
N VAL A 125 -4.78 14.39 0.62
CA VAL A 125 -4.40 15.82 0.61
C VAL A 125 -3.45 16.16 1.75
N SER A 126 -3.75 15.71 2.97
CA SER A 126 -2.88 15.93 4.15
C SER A 126 -1.49 15.33 3.96
N ARG A 127 -1.40 14.16 3.32
CA ARG A 127 -0.12 13.52 3.00
C ARG A 127 0.65 14.32 1.96
N LEU A 128 -0.02 14.79 0.91
CA LEU A 128 0.59 15.67 -0.09
C LEU A 128 1.15 16.94 0.58
N LEU A 129 0.40 17.56 1.48
CA LEU A 129 0.85 18.74 2.24
C LEU A 129 2.07 18.44 3.11
N GLN A 130 2.03 17.36 3.89
CA GLN A 130 3.15 16.95 4.75
C GLN A 130 4.43 16.69 3.94
N ARG A 131 4.31 16.00 2.79
CA ARG A 131 5.43 15.72 1.89
C ARG A 131 5.94 16.99 1.22
N THR A 132 5.05 17.81 0.69
CA THR A 132 5.39 19.09 0.04
C THR A 132 6.12 20.01 1.01
N GLY A 133 5.72 20.04 2.28
CA GLY A 133 6.38 20.81 3.34
C GLY A 133 7.83 20.38 3.63
N ARG A 134 8.35 19.30 3.02
CA ARG A 134 9.77 18.92 3.09
C ARG A 134 10.67 19.70 2.14
N ALA A 135 10.09 20.34 1.11
CA ALA A 135 10.80 21.24 0.22
C ALA A 135 10.73 22.67 0.74
N ASN A 136 11.85 23.40 0.70
CA ASN A 136 11.97 24.79 1.13
C ASN A 136 11.31 25.01 2.50
N HIS A 137 11.74 24.27 3.52
CA HIS A 137 11.17 24.32 4.87
C HIS A 137 11.54 25.63 5.60
N ARG A 138 11.11 26.76 5.04
CA ARG A 138 11.36 28.14 5.48
C ARG A 138 10.06 28.93 5.41
N MET A 139 9.85 29.87 6.34
CA MET A 139 8.62 30.65 6.46
C MET A 139 8.27 31.47 5.20
N ASP A 140 9.30 31.99 4.52
CA ASP A 140 9.17 32.96 3.44
C ASP A 140 9.36 32.36 2.04
N GLU A 141 9.58 31.05 1.95
CA GLU A 141 9.83 30.37 0.67
C GLU A 141 8.72 29.36 0.37
N ALA A 142 8.19 29.40 -0.85
CA ALA A 142 7.17 28.45 -1.27
C ALA A 142 7.78 27.06 -1.46
N SER A 143 7.26 26.07 -0.74
CA SER A 143 7.53 24.65 -1.00
C SER A 143 7.18 24.30 -2.44
N ALA A 144 8.04 23.50 -3.08
CA ALA A 144 7.87 23.08 -4.47
C ALA A 144 7.68 21.55 -4.55
N ALA A 145 6.61 21.12 -5.22
CA ALA A 145 6.32 19.71 -5.45
C ALA A 145 5.91 19.41 -6.90
N LEU A 146 6.33 18.26 -7.41
CA LEU A 146 5.90 17.72 -8.71
C LEU A 146 5.25 16.34 -8.49
N LEU A 147 4.07 16.12 -9.05
CA LEU A 147 3.37 14.84 -9.03
C LEU A 147 3.58 14.10 -10.35
N VAL A 148 3.99 12.84 -10.30
CA VAL A 148 4.24 11.98 -11.48
C VAL A 148 3.22 10.84 -11.48
N PRO A 149 2.07 11.01 -12.14
CA PRO A 149 1.03 9.98 -12.17
C PRO A 149 1.49 8.73 -12.94
N ALA A 150 1.16 7.53 -12.44
CA ALA A 150 1.55 6.28 -13.09
C ALA A 150 0.56 5.81 -14.17
N ASN A 151 -0.68 6.30 -14.14
CA ASN A 151 -1.73 5.97 -15.10
C ASN A 151 -2.76 7.10 -15.22
N ARG A 152 -3.72 6.97 -16.15
CA ARG A 152 -4.74 8.00 -16.42
C ARG A 152 -5.64 8.31 -15.21
N PHE A 153 -6.04 7.33 -14.41
CA PHE A 153 -6.81 7.60 -13.19
C PHE A 153 -5.99 8.36 -12.14
N GLU A 154 -4.69 8.07 -12.02
CA GLU A 154 -3.81 8.81 -11.13
C GLU A 154 -3.59 10.26 -11.56
N VAL A 155 -3.77 10.59 -12.85
CA VAL A 155 -3.83 12.00 -13.28
C VAL A 155 -5.01 12.70 -12.61
N LEU A 156 -6.20 12.09 -12.65
CA LEU A 156 -7.39 12.63 -11.98
C LEU A 156 -7.15 12.80 -10.48
N GLU A 157 -6.56 11.81 -9.82
CA GLU A 157 -6.21 11.84 -8.39
C GLU A 157 -5.19 12.96 -8.07
N CYS A 158 -4.14 13.13 -8.87
CA CYS A 158 -3.14 14.19 -8.69
C CYS A 158 -3.77 15.59 -8.79
N HIS A 159 -4.59 15.84 -9.81
CA HIS A 159 -5.28 17.13 -9.97
C HIS A 159 -6.32 17.36 -8.87
N ALA A 160 -7.03 16.33 -8.44
CA ALA A 160 -7.93 16.40 -7.30
C ALA A 160 -7.17 16.75 -6.01
N ALA A 161 -6.01 16.16 -5.76
CA ALA A 161 -5.20 16.48 -4.60
C ALA A 161 -4.68 17.93 -4.63
N ILE A 162 -4.23 18.42 -5.79
CA ILE A 162 -3.82 19.83 -5.97
C ILE A 162 -4.99 20.78 -5.67
N ALA A 163 -6.18 20.48 -6.19
CA ALA A 163 -7.39 21.27 -5.93
C ALA A 163 -7.79 21.23 -4.44
N GLY A 164 -7.65 20.08 -3.77
CA GLY A 164 -7.89 19.94 -2.33
C GLY A 164 -6.92 20.77 -1.49
N VAL A 165 -5.63 20.78 -1.85
CA VAL A 165 -4.62 21.65 -1.23
C VAL A 165 -4.99 23.12 -1.39
N ALA A 166 -5.38 23.54 -2.60
CA ALA A 166 -5.78 24.91 -2.88
C ALA A 166 -7.04 25.33 -2.09
N ALA A 167 -7.94 24.38 -1.82
CA ALA A 167 -9.15 24.57 -1.01
C ALA A 167 -8.90 24.52 0.52
N GLY A 168 -7.68 24.22 0.97
CA GLY A 168 -7.36 24.07 2.38
C GLY A 168 -7.98 22.82 3.03
N GLU A 169 -8.30 21.81 2.23
CA GLU A 169 -8.86 20.54 2.72
C GLU A 169 -7.79 19.74 3.46
N LEU A 170 -8.16 19.20 4.62
CA LEU A 170 -7.32 18.28 5.38
C LEU A 170 -8.06 16.96 5.50
N ASP A 171 -7.50 15.94 4.87
CA ASP A 171 -7.95 14.56 5.07
C ASP A 171 -7.44 14.07 6.43
N GLY A 172 -8.31 13.41 7.21
CA GLY A 172 -7.94 12.75 8.46
C GLY A 172 -8.98 11.70 8.80
N ASP A 173 -8.53 10.57 9.34
CA ASP A 173 -9.45 9.55 9.83
C ASP A 173 -10.13 10.09 11.11
N PRO A 174 -11.43 9.79 11.32
CA PRO A 174 -12.08 10.10 12.58
C PRO A 174 -11.34 9.41 13.72
N ILE A 175 -11.38 9.99 14.91
CA ILE A 175 -10.72 9.36 16.04
C ILE A 175 -11.46 8.08 16.40
N VAL A 176 -10.75 6.95 16.36
CA VAL A 176 -11.29 5.62 16.62
C VAL A 176 -11.27 5.32 18.13
N PRO A 177 -12.29 4.63 18.68
CA PRO A 177 -12.23 4.12 20.04
C PRO A 177 -11.00 3.24 20.30
N GLY A 178 -10.45 3.31 21.51
CA GLY A 178 -9.27 2.55 21.91
C GLY A 178 -9.55 1.05 22.04
N GLY A 179 -8.61 0.22 21.57
CA GLY A 179 -8.71 -1.24 21.66
C GLY A 179 -8.60 -1.77 23.09
N LEU A 180 -9.36 -2.83 23.40
CA LEU A 180 -9.34 -3.51 24.71
C LEU A 180 -8.04 -4.28 24.96
N ASP A 181 -7.37 -4.72 23.89
CA ASP A 181 -6.05 -5.34 23.89
C ASP A 181 -4.94 -4.35 24.26
N VAL A 182 -5.02 -3.12 23.74
CA VAL A 182 -4.13 -2.01 24.12
C VAL A 182 -4.35 -1.63 25.58
N LEU A 183 -5.61 -1.57 26.03
CA LEU A 183 -5.94 -1.34 27.44
C LEU A 183 -5.35 -2.46 28.34
N ALA A 184 -5.47 -3.72 27.94
CA ALA A 184 -4.88 -4.85 28.66
C ALA A 184 -3.36 -4.69 28.81
N GLN A 185 -2.67 -4.29 27.74
CA GLN A 185 -1.23 -4.02 27.79
C GLN A 185 -0.91 -2.85 28.72
N HIS A 186 -1.69 -1.76 28.63
CA HIS A 186 -1.49 -0.56 29.44
C HIS A 186 -1.63 -0.86 30.94
N LEU A 187 -2.69 -1.56 31.36
CA LEU A 187 -2.92 -1.95 32.75
C LEU A 187 -1.77 -2.81 33.32
N LEU A 188 -1.21 -3.71 32.51
CA LEU A 188 -0.05 -4.50 32.89
C LEU A 188 1.20 -3.63 33.06
N LEU A 189 1.45 -2.71 32.12
CA LEU A 189 2.61 -1.82 32.15
C LEU A 189 2.56 -0.85 33.33
N MET A 190 1.38 -0.33 33.66
CA MET A 190 1.19 0.52 34.83
C MET A 190 1.54 -0.22 36.12
N ALA A 191 1.09 -1.46 36.30
CA ALA A 191 1.49 -2.29 37.44
C ALA A 191 3.00 -2.62 37.46
N CYS A 192 3.62 -2.67 36.28
CA CYS A 192 5.06 -2.81 36.14
C CYS A 192 5.84 -1.53 36.50
N ALA A 193 5.22 -0.35 36.41
CA ALA A 193 5.80 0.90 36.90
C ALA A 193 5.61 1.05 38.42
N GLY A 194 4.44 0.70 38.94
CA GLY A 194 4.13 0.71 40.37
C GLY A 194 2.70 0.23 40.66
N PRO A 195 2.38 -0.12 41.91
CA PRO A 195 1.01 -0.50 42.27
C PRO A 195 0.03 0.65 42.08
N TYR A 196 -1.20 0.37 41.65
CA TYR A 196 -2.23 1.39 41.43
C TYR A 196 -3.59 0.99 42.01
N GLN A 197 -4.43 1.99 42.27
CA GLN A 197 -5.82 1.81 42.68
C GLN A 197 -6.72 1.67 41.45
N VAL A 198 -7.66 0.72 41.48
CA VAL A 198 -8.54 0.38 40.35
C VAL A 198 -9.36 1.59 39.89
N GLU A 199 -10.00 2.30 40.82
CA GLU A 199 -10.85 3.45 40.51
C GLU A 199 -10.06 4.62 39.91
N ALA A 200 -8.87 4.93 40.46
CA ALA A 200 -8.02 5.99 39.95
C ALA A 200 -7.52 5.69 38.53
N MET A 201 -7.18 4.43 38.26
CA MET A 201 -6.76 3.98 36.94
C MET A 201 -7.89 4.09 35.90
N TYR A 202 -9.13 3.75 36.28
CA TYR A 202 -10.29 3.90 35.41
C TYR A 202 -10.52 5.36 34.98
N GLU A 203 -10.48 6.29 35.94
CA GLU A 203 -10.64 7.72 35.66
C GLU A 203 -9.49 8.28 34.82
N GLU A 204 -8.25 7.87 35.09
CA GLU A 204 -7.08 8.27 34.29
C GLU A 204 -7.20 7.80 32.84
N VAL A 205 -7.57 6.53 32.62
CA VAL A 205 -7.77 5.96 31.28
C VAL A 205 -8.86 6.72 30.51
N ARG A 206 -9.98 7.07 31.15
CA ARG A 206 -11.05 7.86 30.53
C ARG A 206 -10.66 9.29 30.17
N GLY A 207 -9.59 9.81 30.77
CA GLY A 207 -9.00 11.10 30.39
C GLY A 207 -8.38 11.07 28.99
N ALA A 208 -8.04 9.90 28.45
CA ALA A 208 -7.57 9.75 27.08
C ALA A 208 -8.75 9.68 26.11
N GLN A 209 -8.73 10.52 25.07
CA GLN A 209 -9.84 10.63 24.10
C GLN A 209 -10.32 9.27 23.54
N PRO A 210 -9.44 8.31 23.15
CA PRO A 210 -9.89 7.02 22.61
C PRO A 210 -10.71 6.18 23.61
N TYR A 211 -10.54 6.43 24.91
CA TYR A 211 -11.22 5.72 25.99
C TYR A 211 -12.25 6.59 26.74
N ALA A 212 -12.56 7.79 26.24
CA ALA A 212 -13.51 8.69 26.88
C ALA A 212 -14.91 8.07 27.05
N GLY A 213 -15.28 7.15 26.15
CA GLY A 213 -16.51 6.35 26.18
C GLY A 213 -16.40 4.97 26.85
N LEU A 214 -15.26 4.64 27.48
CA LEU A 214 -15.02 3.30 28.05
C LEU A 214 -16.02 2.96 29.17
N SER A 215 -16.77 1.87 28.98
CA SER A 215 -17.70 1.39 29.99
C SER A 215 -16.96 0.79 31.18
N ARG A 216 -17.55 0.91 32.38
CA ARG A 216 -16.98 0.31 33.60
C ARG A 216 -16.83 -1.21 33.46
N ARG A 217 -17.84 -1.85 32.87
CA ARG A 217 -17.83 -3.29 32.59
C ARG A 217 -16.63 -3.70 31.72
N ASP A 218 -16.37 -3.00 30.62
CA ASP A 218 -15.25 -3.35 29.74
C ASP A 218 -13.91 -3.19 30.44
N PHE A 219 -13.76 -2.15 31.28
CA PHE A 219 -12.56 -1.97 32.10
C PHE A 219 -12.36 -3.13 33.08
N ASP A 220 -13.39 -3.50 33.84
CA ASP A 220 -13.32 -4.60 34.82
C ASP A 220 -13.05 -5.94 34.13
N ASP A 221 -13.69 -6.21 32.99
CA ASP A 221 -13.47 -7.42 32.19
C ASP A 221 -12.00 -7.51 31.71
N VAL A 222 -11.43 -6.38 31.26
CA VAL A 222 -10.03 -6.31 30.82
C VAL A 222 -9.09 -6.50 32.01
N LEU A 223 -9.37 -5.87 33.16
CA LEU A 223 -8.57 -6.05 34.37
C LEU A 223 -8.58 -7.52 34.82
N GLY A 224 -9.74 -8.17 34.88
CA GLY A 224 -9.85 -9.59 35.21
C GLY A 224 -9.15 -10.50 34.19
N PHE A 225 -9.18 -10.14 32.91
CA PHE A 225 -8.38 -10.82 31.90
C PHE A 225 -6.87 -10.74 32.18
N VAL A 226 -6.33 -9.56 32.54
CA VAL A 226 -4.90 -9.42 32.84
C VAL A 226 -4.53 -10.05 34.19
N GLU A 227 -5.41 -9.94 35.18
CA GLU A 227 -5.20 -10.48 36.51
C GLU A 227 -5.14 -12.00 36.51
N HIS A 228 -6.16 -12.66 35.93
CA HIS A 228 -6.32 -14.10 36.03
C HIS A 228 -6.62 -14.80 34.71
N GLY A 229 -6.55 -14.13 33.56
CA GLY A 229 -6.85 -14.72 32.26
C GLY A 229 -8.35 -14.82 31.94
N GLY A 230 -9.23 -14.24 32.76
CA GLY A 230 -10.68 -14.39 32.60
C GLY A 230 -11.18 -15.79 32.96
N TYR A 231 -12.46 -16.09 32.68
CA TYR A 231 -13.10 -17.37 33.03
C TYR A 231 -12.43 -18.57 32.33
N ALA A 232 -12.21 -18.49 31.02
CA ALA A 232 -11.70 -19.61 30.23
C ALA A 232 -10.22 -19.98 30.52
N LEU A 233 -9.41 -19.04 31.02
CA LEU A 233 -7.96 -19.26 31.19
C LEU A 233 -7.50 -19.25 32.67
N ALA A 234 -8.40 -19.01 33.63
CA ALA A 234 -8.10 -18.90 35.06
C ALA A 234 -7.41 -20.11 35.68
N GLN A 235 -7.60 -21.29 35.09
CA GLN A 235 -7.00 -22.54 35.55
C GLN A 235 -5.49 -22.64 35.23
N TYR A 236 -4.99 -21.83 34.30
CA TYR A 236 -3.59 -21.88 33.90
C TYR A 236 -2.80 -20.76 34.57
N GLU A 237 -1.85 -21.15 35.43
CA GLU A 237 -1.06 -20.20 36.21
C GLU A 237 -0.29 -19.17 35.36
N ARG A 238 0.13 -19.57 34.15
CA ARG A 238 0.86 -18.73 33.19
C ARG A 238 0.11 -17.46 32.74
N TYR A 239 -1.21 -17.44 32.84
CA TYR A 239 -2.02 -16.30 32.39
C TYR A 239 -2.38 -15.33 33.51
N ARG A 240 -2.01 -15.63 34.76
CA ARG A 240 -2.22 -14.73 35.88
C ARG A 240 -1.05 -13.76 35.99
N LYS A 241 -1.24 -12.50 35.57
CA LYS A 241 -0.15 -11.51 35.49
C LYS A 241 -0.20 -10.47 36.61
N LEU A 242 -1.37 -10.20 37.15
CA LEU A 242 -1.58 -9.27 38.26
C LEU A 242 -2.16 -9.99 39.48
N PHE A 243 -2.17 -9.30 40.62
CA PHE A 243 -2.95 -9.66 41.80
C PHE A 243 -3.35 -8.39 42.55
N VAL A 244 -4.50 -8.44 43.23
CA VAL A 244 -4.95 -7.36 44.13
C VAL A 244 -4.55 -7.68 45.57
N ASP A 245 -3.95 -6.72 46.26
CA ASP A 245 -3.61 -6.86 47.68
C ASP A 245 -4.79 -6.54 48.61
N ALA A 246 -4.60 -6.72 49.92
CA ALA A 246 -5.63 -6.44 50.91
C ALA A 246 -6.03 -4.96 50.99
N GLY A 247 -5.19 -4.04 50.48
CA GLY A 247 -5.46 -2.61 50.40
C GLY A 247 -6.13 -2.16 49.09
N GLY A 248 -6.53 -3.12 48.24
CA GLY A 248 -7.17 -2.84 46.95
C GLY A 248 -6.20 -2.38 45.86
N LEU A 249 -4.88 -2.45 46.09
CA LEU A 249 -3.89 -2.07 45.09
C LEU A 249 -3.62 -3.25 44.14
N VAL A 250 -3.54 -2.93 42.85
CA VAL A 250 -3.17 -3.90 41.81
C VAL A 250 -1.65 -3.94 41.67
N HIS A 251 -1.09 -5.15 41.76
CA HIS A 251 0.35 -5.41 41.65
C HIS A 251 0.63 -6.39 40.52
N VAL A 252 1.82 -6.28 39.91
CA VAL A 252 2.31 -7.33 39.01
C VAL A 252 2.84 -8.52 39.80
N ARG A 253 2.50 -9.72 39.33
CA ARG A 253 2.67 -10.97 40.07
C ARG A 253 4.12 -11.39 40.27
N SER A 254 5.01 -11.09 39.34
CA SER A 254 6.43 -11.47 39.47
C SER A 254 7.38 -10.63 38.61
N GLN A 255 8.67 -10.67 38.95
CA GLN A 255 9.74 -10.08 38.13
C GLN A 255 9.82 -10.71 36.73
N MET A 256 9.45 -11.99 36.58
CA MET A 256 9.38 -12.65 35.28
C MET A 256 8.34 -11.98 34.39
N VAL A 257 7.14 -11.72 34.91
CA VAL A 257 6.07 -11.02 34.18
C VAL A 257 6.51 -9.60 33.80
N ARG A 258 7.19 -8.86 34.70
CA ARG A 258 7.76 -7.54 34.38
C ARG A 258 8.74 -7.60 33.20
N ARG A 259 9.66 -8.57 33.21
CA ARG A 259 10.64 -8.76 32.14
C ARG A 259 9.96 -9.11 30.82
N GLN A 260 8.97 -10.00 30.86
CA GLN A 260 8.20 -10.42 29.68
C GLN A 260 7.40 -9.27 29.09
N ALA A 261 6.71 -8.47 29.91
CA ALA A 261 6.01 -7.27 29.47
C ALA A 261 6.95 -6.28 28.75
N ARG A 262 8.15 -6.04 29.30
CA ARG A 262 9.14 -5.15 28.70
C ARG A 262 9.66 -5.63 27.34
N MET A 263 9.80 -6.93 27.13
CA MET A 263 10.27 -7.51 25.86
C MET A 263 9.21 -7.52 24.76
N ASN A 264 7.93 -7.38 25.12
CA ASN A 264 6.78 -7.53 24.21
C ASN A 264 5.92 -6.26 24.13
N VAL A 265 6.41 -5.13 24.65
CA VAL A 265 5.72 -3.84 24.61
C VAL A 265 5.58 -3.32 23.18
N GLY A 266 4.43 -2.73 22.88
CA GLY A 266 4.12 -2.12 21.58
C GLY A 266 2.81 -2.64 20.98
N THR A 267 2.24 -1.84 20.09
CA THR A 267 0.96 -2.13 19.41
C THR A 267 1.15 -2.56 17.96
N ILE A 268 2.27 -2.20 17.33
CA ILE A 268 2.56 -2.55 15.93
C ILE A 268 2.87 -4.05 15.85
N VAL A 269 2.03 -4.83 15.19
CA VAL A 269 2.29 -6.25 14.88
C VAL A 269 2.74 -6.34 13.42
N GLU A 270 4.05 -6.41 13.20
CA GLU A 270 4.61 -6.48 11.84
C GLU A 270 4.52 -7.91 11.27
N ALA A 271 4.42 -8.00 9.94
CA ALA A 271 4.64 -9.27 9.26
C ALA A 271 6.07 -9.76 9.56
N PRO A 272 6.28 -11.07 9.75
CA PRO A 272 7.61 -11.58 10.04
C PRO A 272 8.56 -11.29 8.89
N VAL A 273 9.77 -10.85 9.23
CA VAL A 273 10.83 -10.53 8.28
C VAL A 273 12.04 -11.45 8.46
N LEU A 274 12.81 -11.58 7.39
CA LEU A 274 14.05 -12.35 7.32
C LEU A 274 15.19 -11.45 6.83
N LYS A 275 16.39 -11.65 7.40
CA LYS A 275 17.57 -10.85 7.04
C LYS A 275 18.09 -11.29 5.67
N VAL A 276 18.29 -10.34 4.77
CA VAL A 276 18.94 -10.57 3.48
C VAL A 276 20.42 -10.35 3.61
N ARG A 277 21.21 -11.35 3.21
CA ARG A 277 22.66 -11.31 3.27
C ARG A 277 23.28 -11.58 1.90
N LEU A 278 24.23 -10.71 1.53
CA LEU A 278 25.02 -10.83 0.32
C LEU A 278 26.26 -11.72 0.58
N GLY A 279 26.36 -12.83 -0.13
CA GLY A 279 27.43 -13.83 0.00
C GLY A 279 26.95 -15.14 0.62
N ARG A 280 27.79 -16.19 0.51
CA ARG A 280 27.53 -17.52 1.08
C ARG A 280 28.20 -17.66 2.45
N GLY A 281 27.50 -18.25 3.42
CA GLY A 281 28.08 -18.57 4.74
C GLY A 281 28.37 -17.35 5.63
N ARG A 282 29.02 -17.57 6.79
CA ARG A 282 29.10 -16.62 7.94
C ARG A 282 29.76 -15.24 7.68
N GLY A 283 30.37 -14.98 6.52
CA GLY A 283 31.08 -13.72 6.21
C GLY A 283 30.34 -12.69 5.34
N GLY A 284 29.08 -12.94 4.97
CA GLY A 284 28.33 -12.05 4.06
C GLY A 284 27.86 -10.73 4.69
N VAL A 285 27.68 -9.69 3.86
CA VAL A 285 27.20 -8.36 4.27
C VAL A 285 25.68 -8.36 4.39
N THR A 286 25.13 -7.86 5.49
CA THR A 286 23.67 -7.70 5.65
C THR A 286 23.19 -6.49 4.86
N LEU A 287 22.19 -6.69 4.01
CA LEU A 287 21.60 -5.63 3.17
C LEU A 287 20.35 -5.03 3.81
N GLY A 288 19.64 -5.80 4.63
CA GLY A 288 18.36 -5.40 5.22
C GLY A 288 17.46 -6.59 5.48
N GLU A 289 16.14 -6.36 5.45
CA GLU A 289 15.11 -7.35 5.81
C GLU A 289 13.94 -7.36 4.81
N ILE A 290 13.49 -8.57 4.42
CA ILE A 290 12.33 -8.82 3.53
C ILE A 290 11.25 -9.63 4.26
N GLU A 291 9.99 -9.52 3.84
CA GLU A 291 8.90 -10.32 4.42
C GLU A 291 9.10 -11.82 4.16
N GLU A 292 8.85 -12.63 5.19
CA GLU A 292 8.94 -14.10 5.15
C GLU A 292 8.01 -14.70 4.08
N GLY A 293 6.84 -14.09 3.86
CA GLY A 293 5.91 -14.51 2.81
C GLY A 293 6.54 -14.47 1.42
N PHE A 294 7.23 -13.37 1.09
CA PHE A 294 7.96 -13.25 -0.18
C PHE A 294 9.13 -14.23 -0.26
N ALA A 295 9.93 -14.33 0.82
CA ALA A 295 11.08 -15.24 0.85
C ALA A 295 10.69 -16.71 0.65
N ASN A 296 9.56 -17.15 1.22
CA ASN A 296 9.05 -18.52 1.07
C ASN A 296 8.56 -18.84 -0.35
N MET A 297 8.26 -17.81 -1.17
CA MET A 297 7.91 -18.00 -2.56
C MET A 297 9.13 -18.21 -3.46
N LEU A 298 10.33 -17.79 -3.02
CA LEU A 298 11.56 -17.90 -3.79
C LEU A 298 12.08 -19.34 -3.85
N ARG A 299 12.56 -19.72 -5.03
CA ARG A 299 13.26 -20.97 -5.31
C ARG A 299 14.74 -20.69 -5.57
N PRO A 300 15.66 -21.57 -5.15
CA PRO A 300 17.08 -21.40 -5.45
C PRO A 300 17.30 -21.16 -6.95
N GLY A 301 17.97 -20.07 -7.30
CA GLY A 301 18.13 -19.61 -8.68
C GLY A 301 17.26 -18.42 -9.07
N ASP A 302 16.16 -18.16 -8.37
CA ASP A 302 15.30 -17.00 -8.62
C ASP A 302 16.07 -15.70 -8.42
N ALA A 303 15.84 -14.74 -9.31
CA ALA A 303 16.39 -13.40 -9.19
C ALA A 303 15.39 -12.47 -8.50
N PHE A 304 15.88 -11.54 -7.67
CA PHE A 304 15.06 -10.51 -7.04
C PHE A 304 15.82 -9.19 -6.82
N MET A 305 15.07 -8.09 -6.77
CA MET A 305 15.58 -6.75 -6.49
C MET A 305 15.55 -6.46 -5.00
N PHE A 306 16.69 -6.02 -4.46
CA PHE A 306 16.76 -5.53 -3.09
C PHE A 306 17.99 -4.64 -2.87
N ALA A 307 17.82 -3.56 -2.11
CA ALA A 307 18.86 -2.58 -1.79
C ALA A 307 19.56 -1.98 -3.04
N GLY A 308 18.78 -1.72 -4.10
CA GLY A 308 19.26 -1.22 -5.38
C GLY A 308 20.08 -2.23 -6.18
N ARG A 309 20.07 -3.51 -5.79
CA ARG A 309 20.86 -4.58 -6.41
C ARG A 309 19.96 -5.67 -6.99
N ARG A 310 20.44 -6.27 -8.07
CA ARG A 310 19.93 -7.55 -8.58
C ARG A 310 20.62 -8.69 -7.85
N LEU A 311 19.83 -9.47 -7.13
CA LEU A 311 20.29 -10.59 -6.33
C LEU A 311 19.73 -11.91 -6.87
N ARG A 312 20.46 -13.00 -6.68
CA ARG A 312 19.99 -14.36 -6.93
C ARG A 312 19.88 -15.10 -5.61
N PHE A 313 18.70 -15.64 -5.34
CA PHE A 313 18.44 -16.44 -4.15
C PHE A 313 19.25 -17.73 -4.19
N VAL A 314 20.07 -17.95 -3.16
CA VAL A 314 20.88 -19.17 -3.00
C VAL A 314 20.16 -20.18 -2.13
N GLY A 315 19.57 -19.70 -1.03
CA GLY A 315 18.88 -20.52 -0.06
C GLY A 315 18.54 -19.74 1.21
N MET A 316 17.88 -20.42 2.13
CA MET A 316 17.48 -19.87 3.42
C MET A 316 17.95 -20.79 4.53
N HIS A 317 18.63 -20.21 5.52
CA HIS A 317 19.06 -20.90 6.72
C HIS A 317 18.59 -20.10 7.94
N GLU A 318 17.80 -20.75 8.81
CA GLU A 318 17.14 -20.11 9.96
C GLU A 318 16.30 -18.88 9.54
N ALA A 319 16.66 -17.69 10.02
CA ALA A 319 15.99 -16.43 9.70
C ALA A 319 16.78 -15.56 8.70
N VAL A 320 17.67 -16.18 7.91
CA VAL A 320 18.56 -15.50 6.97
C VAL A 320 18.36 -16.02 5.55
N VAL A 321 18.11 -15.10 4.63
CA VAL A 321 18.07 -15.30 3.18
C VAL A 321 19.46 -15.01 2.62
N GLU A 322 20.10 -16.03 2.04
CA GLU A 322 21.39 -15.91 1.38
C GLU A 322 21.19 -15.61 -0.10
N ALA A 323 21.88 -14.56 -0.58
CA ALA A 323 21.83 -14.16 -1.96
C ALA A 323 23.21 -13.74 -2.50
N VAL A 324 23.39 -13.83 -3.81
CA VAL A 324 24.60 -13.38 -4.52
C VAL A 324 24.22 -12.39 -5.62
N GLU A 325 25.17 -11.58 -6.09
CA GLU A 325 24.88 -10.66 -7.20
C GLU A 325 24.51 -11.43 -8.49
N ALA A 326 23.62 -10.83 -9.26
CA ALA A 326 23.08 -11.42 -10.47
C ALA A 326 22.89 -10.39 -11.57
N SER A 327 23.04 -10.85 -12.81
CA SER A 327 22.73 -10.09 -14.04
C SER A 327 21.53 -10.72 -14.75
N ALA A 328 20.47 -11.03 -14.00
CA ALA A 328 19.23 -11.54 -14.57
C ALA A 328 18.35 -10.38 -15.03
N ASP A 329 17.69 -10.53 -16.18
CA ASP A 329 16.93 -9.44 -16.79
C ASP A 329 15.56 -9.19 -16.13
N ASN A 330 15.00 -10.18 -15.41
CA ASN A 330 13.67 -10.08 -14.79
C ASN A 330 13.66 -10.51 -13.30
N PRO A 331 14.17 -9.67 -12.40
CA PRO A 331 14.14 -9.95 -10.97
C PRO A 331 12.75 -9.69 -10.34
N LEU A 332 12.31 -10.60 -9.47
CA LEU A 332 11.14 -10.41 -8.60
C LEU A 332 11.35 -9.24 -7.64
N VAL A 333 10.27 -8.61 -7.18
CA VAL A 333 10.36 -7.51 -6.20
C VAL A 333 9.62 -7.90 -4.92
N PRO A 334 10.21 -7.74 -3.73
CA PRO A 334 9.53 -8.04 -2.47
C PRO A 334 8.22 -7.26 -2.35
N ALA A 335 7.11 -8.00 -2.27
CA ALA A 335 5.80 -7.44 -1.95
C ALA A 335 5.66 -7.35 -0.42
N TYR A 336 5.25 -6.19 0.07
CA TYR A 336 5.01 -5.94 1.49
C TYR A 336 3.54 -5.70 1.74
N ALA A 337 2.94 -6.47 2.66
CA ALA A 337 1.50 -6.39 2.94
C ALA A 337 1.10 -5.07 3.61
N GLY A 338 1.96 -4.49 4.46
CA GLY A 338 1.64 -3.33 5.30
C GLY A 338 2.07 -1.96 4.75
N GLY A 339 2.40 -1.86 3.46
CA GLY A 339 3.11 -0.70 2.90
C GLY A 339 2.29 0.22 1.98
N ARG A 340 1.00 -0.03 1.76
CA ARG A 340 0.19 0.75 0.81
C ARG A 340 -0.73 1.70 1.53
N HIS A 341 -0.74 2.95 1.08
CA HIS A 341 -1.62 3.97 1.63
C HIS A 341 -2.95 3.96 0.87
N PRO A 342 -4.08 3.81 1.56
CA PRO A 342 -5.38 3.85 0.91
C PRO A 342 -5.67 5.28 0.42
N LEU A 343 -6.42 5.37 -0.68
CA LEU A 343 -7.05 6.62 -1.12
C LEU A 343 -7.96 7.15 0.00
N THR A 344 -7.85 8.41 0.40
CA THR A 344 -8.74 9.01 1.41
C THR A 344 -10.15 9.22 0.85
N SER A 345 -11.18 9.10 1.70
CA SER A 345 -12.57 9.26 1.28
C SER A 345 -12.85 10.67 0.73
N GLY A 346 -12.24 11.70 1.31
CA GLY A 346 -12.33 13.09 0.83
C GLY A 346 -11.76 13.25 -0.59
N LEU A 347 -10.56 12.71 -0.83
CA LEU A 347 -9.93 12.73 -2.14
C LEU A 347 -10.72 11.90 -3.17
N ALA A 348 -11.22 10.71 -2.78
CA ALA A 348 -12.07 9.89 -3.64
C ALA A 348 -13.32 10.63 -4.10
N ALA A 349 -14.03 11.29 -3.18
CA ALA A 349 -15.21 12.09 -3.51
C ALA A 349 -14.88 13.25 -4.46
N ARG A 350 -13.71 13.88 -4.29
CA ARG A 350 -13.24 14.94 -5.19
C ARG A 350 -12.89 14.40 -6.57
N VAL A 351 -12.24 13.24 -6.68
CA VAL A 351 -11.97 12.58 -7.96
C VAL A 351 -13.27 12.30 -8.69
N ARG A 352 -14.29 11.72 -8.03
CA ARG A 352 -15.61 11.47 -8.64
C ARG A 352 -16.27 12.74 -9.17
N ARG A 353 -16.28 13.82 -8.38
CA ARG A 353 -16.84 15.12 -8.81
C ARG A 353 -16.13 15.66 -10.05
N MET A 354 -14.80 15.67 -10.06
CA MET A 354 -14.04 16.22 -11.19
C MET A 354 -14.10 15.32 -12.44
N LEU A 355 -14.21 14.00 -12.26
CA LEU A 355 -14.42 13.06 -13.36
C LEU A 355 -15.77 13.32 -14.02
N HIS A 356 -16.83 13.48 -13.23
CA HIS A 356 -18.19 13.69 -13.72
C HIS A 356 -18.39 15.04 -14.41
N ASP A 357 -17.73 16.10 -13.94
CA ASP A 357 -17.92 17.49 -14.40
C ASP A 357 -16.99 17.87 -15.56
N PRO A 358 -17.49 18.04 -16.80
CA PRO A 358 -16.66 18.40 -17.95
C PRO A 358 -16.01 19.78 -17.84
N SER A 359 -16.55 20.68 -17.02
CA SER A 359 -15.96 22.02 -16.82
C SER A 359 -14.61 21.94 -16.09
N ALA A 360 -14.38 20.86 -15.32
CA ALA A 360 -13.13 20.61 -14.64
C ALA A 360 -12.03 20.05 -15.57
N TRP A 361 -12.37 19.58 -16.78
CA TRP A 361 -11.43 18.84 -17.62
C TRP A 361 -10.35 19.70 -18.28
N GLY A 362 -10.52 21.02 -18.30
CA GLY A 362 -9.55 21.95 -18.90
C GLY A 362 -8.15 21.87 -18.29
N VAL A 363 -8.02 21.38 -17.04
CA VAL A 363 -6.72 21.19 -16.38
C VAL A 363 -6.05 19.87 -16.74
N TYR A 364 -6.78 18.92 -17.34
CA TYR A 364 -6.23 17.60 -17.66
C TYR A 364 -5.43 17.62 -18.95
N PRO A 365 -4.40 16.74 -19.07
CA PRO A 365 -3.71 16.49 -20.33
C PRO A 365 -4.69 16.01 -21.41
N GLU A 366 -4.37 16.30 -22.67
CA GLU A 366 -5.21 15.95 -23.83
C GLU A 366 -5.63 14.48 -23.85
N ALA A 367 -4.70 13.55 -23.68
CA ALA A 367 -4.99 12.11 -23.65
C ALA A 367 -5.98 11.67 -22.55
N VAL A 368 -6.09 12.42 -21.44
CA VAL A 368 -7.07 12.15 -20.39
C VAL A 368 -8.42 12.78 -20.73
N ARG A 369 -8.44 13.96 -21.36
CA ARG A 369 -9.68 14.57 -21.85
C ARG A 369 -10.35 13.72 -22.93
N GLU A 370 -9.58 13.32 -23.95
CA GLU A 370 -10.05 12.45 -25.03
C GLU A 370 -10.62 11.14 -24.49
N TRP A 371 -9.98 10.57 -23.47
CA TRP A 371 -10.46 9.35 -22.81
C TRP A 371 -11.84 9.52 -22.15
N LEU A 372 -12.04 10.64 -21.44
CA LEU A 372 -13.32 10.94 -20.79
C LEU A 372 -14.40 11.31 -21.81
N GLU A 373 -14.03 12.00 -22.88
CA GLU A 373 -14.92 12.31 -24.01
C GLU A 373 -15.37 11.04 -24.74
N LEU A 374 -14.43 10.11 -24.98
CA LEU A 374 -14.73 8.81 -25.58
C LEU A 374 -15.65 7.99 -24.67
N GLN A 375 -15.38 7.96 -23.36
CA GLN A 375 -16.29 7.31 -22.41
C GLN A 375 -17.71 7.88 -22.50
N ARG A 376 -17.85 9.20 -22.59
CA ARG A 376 -19.16 9.86 -22.70
C ARG A 376 -19.87 9.58 -24.02
N ALA A 377 -19.12 9.26 -25.08
CA ALA A 377 -19.69 8.89 -26.37
C ALA A 377 -20.23 7.45 -26.38
N HIS A 378 -19.60 6.53 -25.64
CA HIS A 378 -19.91 5.10 -25.66
C HIS A 378 -20.72 4.60 -24.45
N SER A 379 -20.71 5.34 -23.34
CA SER A 379 -21.40 4.97 -22.09
C SER A 379 -21.64 6.22 -21.21
N LEU A 380 -21.78 6.04 -19.90
CA LEU A 380 -21.95 7.09 -18.91
C LEU A 380 -20.64 7.37 -18.16
N LEU A 381 -20.54 8.57 -17.59
CA LEU A 381 -19.51 8.88 -16.60
C LEU A 381 -20.07 8.62 -15.20
N PRO A 382 -19.30 7.98 -14.29
CA PRO A 382 -19.70 7.81 -12.90
C PRO A 382 -20.15 9.13 -12.28
N GLU A 383 -21.35 9.15 -11.69
CA GLU A 383 -21.84 10.30 -10.93
C GLU A 383 -21.10 10.45 -9.60
N ALA A 384 -21.07 11.66 -9.05
CA ALA A 384 -20.43 11.92 -7.76
C ALA A 384 -21.08 11.12 -6.60
N ASP A 385 -22.41 11.05 -6.61
CA ASP A 385 -23.25 10.52 -5.54
C ASP A 385 -23.97 9.22 -5.92
N GLY A 386 -23.45 8.48 -6.91
CA GLY A 386 -24.01 7.21 -7.38
C GLY A 386 -22.96 6.16 -7.71
N LEU A 387 -23.42 5.00 -8.18
CA LEU A 387 -22.55 3.92 -8.64
C LEU A 387 -22.89 3.59 -10.09
N LEU A 388 -21.90 3.69 -10.97
CA LEU A 388 -21.99 3.19 -12.34
C LEU A 388 -21.48 1.74 -12.37
N VAL A 389 -22.28 0.86 -12.93
CA VAL A 389 -21.94 -0.53 -13.22
C VAL A 389 -22.12 -0.77 -14.71
N GLU A 390 -21.06 -1.21 -15.37
CA GLU A 390 -21.10 -1.59 -16.78
C GLU A 390 -21.02 -3.10 -16.92
N VAL A 391 -21.83 -3.65 -17.83
CA VAL A 391 -21.87 -5.09 -18.10
C VAL A 391 -21.66 -5.31 -19.59
N PHE A 392 -20.65 -6.11 -19.95
CA PHE A 392 -20.35 -6.42 -21.36
C PHE A 392 -19.78 -7.84 -21.53
N PRO A 393 -20.05 -8.50 -22.67
CA PRO A 393 -19.43 -9.78 -22.99
C PRO A 393 -18.00 -9.56 -23.52
N ARG A 394 -17.07 -10.45 -23.17
CA ARG A 394 -15.74 -10.53 -23.78
C ARG A 394 -15.16 -11.93 -23.64
N HIS A 395 -14.60 -12.49 -24.71
CA HIS A 395 -13.95 -13.82 -24.72
C HIS A 395 -14.80 -14.95 -24.10
N GLY A 396 -16.10 -14.96 -24.37
CA GLY A 396 -17.03 -15.96 -23.84
C GLY A 396 -17.34 -15.84 -22.34
N GLN A 397 -17.01 -14.69 -21.73
CA GLN A 397 -17.31 -14.35 -20.35
C GLN A 397 -18.13 -13.07 -20.30
N VAL A 398 -18.84 -12.86 -19.19
CA VAL A 398 -19.56 -11.61 -18.91
C VAL A 398 -18.76 -10.85 -17.87
N PHE A 399 -18.39 -9.61 -18.18
CA PHE A 399 -17.69 -8.70 -17.28
C PHE A 399 -18.68 -7.75 -16.64
N ILE A 400 -18.52 -7.54 -15.33
CA ILE A 400 -19.28 -6.60 -14.52
C ILE A 400 -18.26 -5.65 -13.88
N VAL A 401 -18.28 -4.39 -14.29
CA VAL A 401 -17.28 -3.38 -13.90
C VAL A 401 -17.97 -2.27 -13.12
N ALA A 402 -17.61 -2.10 -11.85
CA ALA A 402 -18.19 -1.09 -10.95
C ALA A 402 -17.16 -0.01 -10.59
N TYR A 403 -17.52 1.25 -10.86
CA TYR A 403 -16.66 2.42 -10.66
C TYR A 403 -16.89 3.05 -9.28
N ALA A 404 -16.31 2.44 -8.26
CA ALA A 404 -16.62 2.73 -6.85
C ALA A 404 -15.76 3.85 -6.22
N PHE A 405 -14.44 3.86 -6.42
CA PHE A 405 -13.46 4.81 -5.85
C PHE A 405 -13.14 4.70 -4.34
N GLU A 406 -13.50 3.59 -3.70
CA GLU A 406 -13.39 3.43 -2.24
C GLU A 406 -12.02 2.92 -1.77
N GLY A 407 -11.11 2.72 -2.72
CA GLY A 407 -9.78 2.19 -2.49
C GLY A 407 -9.72 0.67 -2.65
N ARG A 408 -8.51 0.19 -2.92
CA ARG A 408 -8.29 -1.21 -3.30
C ARG A 408 -8.75 -2.21 -2.25
N HIS A 409 -8.58 -1.93 -0.96
CA HIS A 409 -8.92 -2.89 0.09
C HIS A 409 -10.45 -3.04 0.23
N ALA A 410 -11.21 -1.95 0.24
CA ALA A 410 -12.67 -1.97 0.11
C ALA A 410 -13.14 -2.74 -1.14
N HIS A 411 -12.51 -2.48 -2.30
CA HIS A 411 -12.84 -3.17 -3.54
C HIS A 411 -12.44 -4.65 -3.55
N GLN A 412 -11.39 -5.04 -2.81
CA GLN A 412 -11.04 -6.45 -2.64
C GLN A 412 -12.13 -7.18 -1.85
N THR A 413 -12.59 -6.60 -0.75
CA THR A 413 -13.71 -7.13 0.04
C THR A 413 -14.97 -7.21 -0.81
N LEU A 414 -15.34 -6.13 -1.51
CA LEU A 414 -16.50 -6.11 -2.41
C LEU A 414 -16.38 -7.17 -3.50
N GLY A 415 -15.24 -7.29 -4.18
CA GLY A 415 -15.02 -8.31 -5.22
C GLY A 415 -15.21 -9.73 -4.71
N MET A 416 -14.74 -10.03 -3.49
CA MET A 416 -14.97 -11.32 -2.85
C MET A 416 -16.45 -11.57 -2.55
N LEU A 417 -17.16 -10.60 -1.96
CA LEU A 417 -18.58 -10.71 -1.66
C LEU A 417 -19.41 -10.88 -2.94
N LEU A 418 -19.13 -10.08 -3.97
CA LEU A 418 -19.76 -10.19 -5.29
C LEU A 418 -19.56 -11.58 -5.88
N THR A 419 -18.34 -12.15 -5.81
CA THR A 419 -18.14 -13.52 -6.30
C THR A 419 -18.99 -14.54 -5.55
N ARG A 420 -19.14 -14.44 -4.22
CA ARG A 420 -20.01 -15.37 -3.46
C ARG A 420 -21.47 -15.24 -3.87
N ARG A 421 -21.97 -14.01 -4.00
CA ARG A 421 -23.35 -13.74 -4.41
C ARG A 421 -23.63 -14.22 -5.84
N LEU A 422 -22.69 -13.99 -6.75
CA LEU A 422 -22.73 -14.49 -8.13
C LEU A 422 -22.70 -16.02 -8.21
N ASP A 423 -21.92 -16.69 -7.35
CA ASP A 423 -21.88 -18.14 -7.29
C ASP A 423 -23.23 -18.72 -6.82
N ARG A 424 -23.85 -18.12 -5.79
CA ARG A 424 -25.21 -18.46 -5.33
C ARG A 424 -26.27 -18.22 -6.41
N ALA A 425 -26.09 -17.19 -7.23
CA ALA A 425 -26.95 -16.88 -8.36
C ALA A 425 -26.69 -17.80 -9.59
N GLY A 426 -25.74 -18.74 -9.51
CA GLY A 426 -25.43 -19.67 -10.61
C GLY A 426 -24.64 -19.05 -11.77
N ALA A 427 -24.08 -17.84 -11.59
CA ALA A 427 -23.34 -17.12 -12.63
C ALA A 427 -21.94 -17.72 -12.90
N MET A 428 -21.44 -18.59 -12.01
CA MET A 428 -20.11 -19.23 -12.13
C MET A 428 -18.97 -18.19 -12.27
N PRO A 429 -18.71 -17.39 -11.21
CA PRO A 429 -17.64 -16.40 -11.23
C PRO A 429 -16.27 -17.06 -11.44
N ARG A 430 -15.43 -16.45 -12.27
CA ARG A 430 -14.10 -16.96 -12.62
C ARG A 430 -12.98 -16.19 -11.93
N GLY A 431 -13.24 -14.94 -11.55
CA GLY A 431 -12.29 -14.12 -10.82
C GLY A 431 -12.77 -12.69 -10.70
N PHE A 432 -11.98 -11.90 -9.98
CA PHE A 432 -12.17 -10.46 -9.88
C PHE A 432 -10.81 -9.75 -9.82
N VAL A 433 -10.81 -8.46 -10.11
CA VAL A 433 -9.67 -7.56 -9.91
C VAL A 433 -10.14 -6.30 -9.21
N ALA A 434 -9.31 -5.80 -8.30
CA ALA A 434 -9.58 -4.62 -7.49
C ALA A 434 -8.43 -3.61 -7.60
N THR A 435 -8.78 -2.38 -7.97
CA THR A 435 -7.91 -1.20 -8.02
C THR A 435 -8.37 -0.16 -6.99
N ASP A 436 -7.74 1.01 -6.91
CA ASP A 436 -8.25 2.07 -6.02
C ASP A 436 -9.58 2.69 -6.51
N TYR A 437 -9.90 2.51 -7.80
CA TYR A 437 -11.00 3.21 -8.46
C TYR A 437 -12.13 2.27 -8.88
N VAL A 438 -11.79 1.05 -9.28
CA VAL A 438 -12.67 0.11 -9.96
C VAL A 438 -12.56 -1.29 -9.35
N VAL A 439 -13.69 -1.98 -9.26
CA VAL A 439 -13.79 -3.43 -9.06
C VAL A 439 -14.41 -4.06 -10.31
N ALA A 440 -13.75 -5.07 -10.87
CA ALA A 440 -14.26 -5.83 -12.00
C ALA A 440 -14.37 -7.30 -11.64
N VAL A 441 -15.51 -7.92 -11.92
CA VAL A 441 -15.78 -9.35 -11.71
C VAL A 441 -16.21 -9.94 -13.05
N TRP A 442 -15.80 -11.17 -13.34
CA TRP A 442 -16.23 -11.85 -14.57
C TRP A 442 -16.70 -13.26 -14.31
N CYS A 443 -17.73 -13.66 -15.06
CA CYS A 443 -18.48 -14.88 -14.85
C CYS A 443 -18.74 -15.59 -16.18
N ALA A 444 -18.97 -16.91 -16.12
CA ALA A 444 -19.22 -17.71 -17.33
C ALA A 444 -20.67 -17.62 -17.80
N ALA A 445 -21.61 -17.38 -16.89
CA ALA A 445 -23.01 -17.16 -17.21
C ALA A 445 -23.43 -15.74 -16.82
N GLN A 446 -24.35 -15.15 -17.58
CA GLN A 446 -24.88 -13.83 -17.30
C GLN A 446 -25.78 -13.89 -16.04
N PRO A 447 -25.57 -13.02 -15.04
CA PRO A 447 -26.48 -12.93 -13.90
C PRO A 447 -27.76 -12.20 -14.30
N ASP A 448 -28.88 -12.64 -13.74
CA ASP A 448 -30.20 -12.05 -14.02
C ASP A 448 -30.37 -10.68 -13.36
N ASP A 449 -29.98 -10.57 -12.08
CA ASP A 449 -30.12 -9.37 -11.25
C ASP A 449 -28.73 -8.78 -10.96
N ILE A 450 -28.38 -7.71 -11.68
CA ILE A 450 -27.11 -6.99 -11.50
C ILE A 450 -27.24 -5.99 -10.36
N GLU A 451 -28.40 -5.34 -10.26
CA GLU A 451 -28.71 -4.33 -9.27
C GLU A 451 -28.65 -4.90 -7.85
N GLY A 452 -29.24 -6.08 -7.63
CA GLY A 452 -29.21 -6.80 -6.36
C GLY A 452 -27.81 -7.27 -5.92
N LEU A 453 -26.81 -7.24 -6.81
CA LEU A 453 -25.43 -7.53 -6.40
C LEU A 453 -24.85 -6.45 -5.48
N PHE A 454 -25.35 -5.22 -5.58
CA PHE A 454 -24.84 -4.03 -4.87
C PHE A 454 -25.82 -3.50 -3.81
N SER A 455 -26.72 -4.36 -3.31
CA SER A 455 -27.66 -3.99 -2.25
C SER A 455 -26.98 -3.93 -0.88
N GLU A 456 -27.55 -3.14 0.05
CA GLU A 456 -26.98 -2.92 1.39
C GLU A 456 -26.91 -4.18 2.27
N ASP A 457 -27.78 -5.18 2.02
CA ASP A 457 -27.76 -6.46 2.74
C ASP A 457 -26.53 -7.34 2.42
N LEU A 458 -25.73 -6.97 1.40
CA LEU A 458 -24.43 -7.60 1.13
C LEU A 458 -23.51 -7.56 2.36
N LEU A 459 -23.65 -6.53 3.21
CA LEU A 459 -22.87 -6.37 4.45
C LEU A 459 -23.52 -6.99 5.69
N GLY A 460 -24.69 -7.61 5.55
CA GLY A 460 -25.33 -8.35 6.62
C GLY A 460 -24.74 -9.75 6.78
N ASP A 461 -25.59 -10.77 6.67
CA ASP A 461 -25.24 -12.16 6.94
C ASP A 461 -24.09 -12.68 6.07
N GLU A 462 -23.95 -12.21 4.82
CA GLU A 462 -22.90 -12.65 3.90
C GLU A 462 -21.49 -12.27 4.36
N LEU A 463 -21.34 -11.07 4.92
CA LEU A 463 -20.09 -10.59 5.47
C LEU A 463 -19.73 -11.38 6.74
N GLU A 464 -20.70 -11.63 7.62
CA GLU A 464 -20.47 -12.38 8.86
C GLU A 464 -20.07 -13.83 8.58
N GLU A 465 -20.76 -14.48 7.63
CA GLU A 465 -20.44 -15.82 7.15
C GLU A 465 -19.02 -15.87 6.54
N TRP A 466 -18.67 -14.88 5.71
CA TRP A 466 -17.33 -14.76 5.15
C TRP A 466 -16.26 -14.54 6.23
N MET A 467 -16.48 -13.63 7.18
CA MET A 467 -15.54 -13.37 8.26
C MET A 467 -15.29 -14.65 9.08
N ALA A 468 -16.33 -15.44 9.34
CA ALA A 468 -16.25 -16.70 10.06
C ALA A 468 -15.47 -17.81 9.33
N GLU A 469 -15.54 -17.85 8.00
CA GLU A 469 -14.82 -18.80 7.14
C GLU A 469 -13.40 -18.33 6.80
N SER A 470 -13.16 -17.02 6.76
CA SER A 470 -11.88 -16.44 6.36
C SER A 470 -10.79 -16.63 7.42
N SER A 471 -9.54 -16.74 6.97
CA SER A 471 -8.36 -16.71 7.85
C SER A 471 -8.11 -15.34 8.49
N MET A 472 -8.89 -14.31 8.12
CA MET A 472 -8.71 -12.93 8.58
C MET A 472 -8.98 -12.81 10.09
N LEU A 473 -10.11 -13.32 10.58
CA LEU A 473 -10.43 -13.24 12.02
C LEU A 473 -9.38 -13.95 12.87
N ARG A 474 -8.84 -15.09 12.42
CA ARG A 474 -7.76 -15.81 13.11
C ARG A 474 -6.45 -15.01 13.11
N ARG A 475 -6.15 -14.31 12.01
CA ARG A 475 -4.99 -13.42 11.91
C ARG A 475 -5.15 -12.21 12.82
N THR A 476 -6.29 -11.53 12.79
CA THR A 476 -6.59 -10.39 13.68
C THR A 476 -6.57 -10.82 15.14
N PHE A 477 -7.15 -11.97 15.47
CA PHE A 477 -7.08 -12.53 16.82
C PHE A 477 -5.65 -12.72 17.30
N ARG A 478 -4.76 -13.19 16.44
CA ARG A 478 -3.35 -13.34 16.77
C ARG A 478 -2.68 -12.00 17.07
N ASN A 479 -2.98 -10.96 16.30
CA ASN A 479 -2.47 -9.62 16.54
C ASN A 479 -2.94 -9.10 17.91
N VAL A 480 -4.26 -9.13 18.15
CA VAL A 480 -4.90 -8.81 19.43
C VAL A 480 -4.26 -9.58 20.59
N ALA A 481 -4.11 -10.90 20.43
CA ALA A 481 -3.53 -11.77 21.47
C ALA A 481 -2.06 -11.42 21.76
N VAL A 482 -1.31 -10.99 20.75
CA VAL A 482 0.06 -10.52 20.91
C VAL A 482 0.09 -9.17 21.63
N VAL A 483 -0.74 -8.20 21.24
CA VAL A 483 -0.80 -6.86 21.88
C VAL A 483 -1.28 -6.96 23.32
N ALA A 484 -2.30 -7.78 23.61
CA ALA A 484 -2.77 -8.05 24.97
C ALA A 484 -1.79 -8.90 25.81
N GLY A 485 -0.69 -9.35 25.20
CA GLY A 485 0.34 -10.17 25.83
C GLY A 485 -0.12 -11.60 26.19
N LEU A 486 -1.18 -12.11 25.57
CA LEU A 486 -1.57 -13.52 25.68
C LEU A 486 -0.54 -14.42 24.99
N ILE A 487 0.06 -13.93 23.91
CA ILE A 487 1.10 -14.60 23.11
C ILE A 487 2.35 -13.73 23.12
N ASP A 488 3.50 -14.32 23.47
CA ASP A 488 4.78 -13.62 23.43
C ASP A 488 5.38 -13.61 22.02
N ARG A 489 5.93 -12.46 21.61
CA ARG A 489 6.76 -12.32 20.42
C ARG A 489 8.18 -12.82 20.67
N GLN A 490 8.73 -12.47 21.84
CA GLN A 490 10.09 -12.84 22.25
C GLN A 490 10.06 -13.53 23.61
N PRO A 491 10.09 -14.88 23.66
CA PRO A 491 10.16 -15.59 24.92
C PRO A 491 11.54 -15.38 25.59
N PRO A 492 11.59 -15.26 26.92
CA PRO A 492 12.85 -15.14 27.65
C PRO A 492 13.70 -16.42 27.50
N GLY A 493 14.91 -16.29 26.93
CA GLY A 493 15.86 -17.42 26.81
C GLY A 493 16.32 -17.75 25.39
N GLY A 494 15.87 -17.03 24.36
CA GLY A 494 16.45 -17.10 23.00
C GLY A 494 16.04 -18.34 22.18
N GLU A 495 15.71 -19.46 22.81
CA GLU A 495 15.15 -20.65 22.16
C GLU A 495 13.63 -20.68 22.33
N GLY A 496 12.94 -19.92 21.47
CA GLY A 496 11.49 -19.90 21.41
C GLY A 496 10.90 -21.06 20.61
N ARG A 497 9.64 -21.39 20.91
CA ARG A 497 8.80 -22.24 20.06
C ARG A 497 8.89 -21.80 18.60
N THR A 498 8.92 -22.74 17.66
CA THR A 498 8.89 -22.39 16.23
C THR A 498 7.64 -21.59 15.91
N ARG A 499 7.70 -20.64 14.99
CA ARG A 499 6.57 -19.75 14.63
C ARG A 499 5.30 -20.53 14.25
N ARG A 500 5.47 -21.74 13.68
CA ARG A 500 4.38 -22.70 13.41
C ARG A 500 3.69 -23.19 14.69
N GLN A 501 4.43 -23.46 15.75
CA GLN A 501 3.87 -23.82 17.07
C GLN A 501 3.13 -22.64 17.72
N VAL A 502 3.59 -21.40 17.53
CA VAL A 502 2.88 -20.19 17.99
C VAL A 502 1.57 -20.00 17.24
N THR A 503 1.58 -20.19 15.92
CA THR A 503 0.39 -20.13 15.05
C THR A 503 -0.68 -21.15 15.47
N VAL A 504 -0.29 -22.43 15.58
CA VAL A 504 -1.19 -23.52 15.98
C VAL A 504 -1.77 -23.29 17.38
N SER A 505 -0.98 -22.74 18.31
CA SER A 505 -1.45 -22.39 19.65
C SER A 505 -2.46 -21.23 19.64
N SER A 506 -2.28 -20.22 18.78
CA SER A 506 -3.20 -19.08 18.67
C SER A 506 -4.56 -19.52 18.13
N ASP A 507 -4.57 -20.32 17.06
CA ASP A 507 -5.80 -20.78 16.42
C ASP A 507 -6.61 -21.68 17.37
N LEU A 508 -5.92 -22.53 18.14
CA LEU A 508 -6.56 -23.35 19.17
C LEU A 508 -7.20 -22.49 20.27
N ILE A 509 -6.50 -21.46 20.76
CA ILE A 509 -7.07 -20.58 21.80
C ILE A 509 -8.28 -19.82 21.23
N TYR A 510 -8.22 -19.34 20.00
CA TYR A 510 -9.35 -18.72 19.32
C TYR A 510 -10.57 -19.67 19.28
N ASP A 511 -10.38 -20.92 18.86
CA ASP A 511 -11.46 -21.90 18.78
C ASP A 511 -12.06 -22.24 20.14
N VAL A 512 -11.22 -22.36 21.18
CA VAL A 512 -11.66 -22.61 22.56
C VAL A 512 -12.47 -21.43 23.09
N LEU A 513 -11.97 -20.20 22.95
CA LEU A 513 -12.68 -19.00 23.40
C LEU A 513 -14.00 -18.84 22.66
N ARG A 514 -14.01 -19.05 21.34
CA ARG A 514 -15.24 -18.93 20.53
C ARG A 514 -16.32 -19.92 20.98
N ARG A 515 -15.93 -21.15 21.34
CA ARG A 515 -16.88 -22.19 21.78
C ARG A 515 -17.34 -22.03 23.23
N HIS A 516 -16.46 -21.60 24.13
CA HIS A 516 -16.72 -21.64 25.58
C HIS A 516 -16.96 -20.27 26.23
N GLN A 517 -16.52 -19.18 25.60
CA GLN A 517 -16.69 -17.80 26.10
C GLN A 517 -16.77 -16.81 24.92
N PRO A 518 -17.87 -16.80 24.13
CA PRO A 518 -17.98 -16.00 22.91
C PRO A 518 -17.94 -14.47 23.13
N ASP A 519 -18.18 -14.03 24.37
CA ASP A 519 -18.11 -12.64 24.86
C ASP A 519 -16.74 -12.27 25.46
N HIS A 520 -15.73 -13.15 25.36
CA HIS A 520 -14.38 -12.92 25.88
C HIS A 520 -13.77 -11.60 25.35
N VAL A 521 -13.04 -10.89 26.20
CA VAL A 521 -12.41 -9.58 25.91
C VAL A 521 -11.63 -9.61 24.59
N LEU A 522 -10.78 -10.62 24.38
CA LEU A 522 -10.01 -10.75 23.14
C LEU A 522 -10.87 -11.01 21.91
N LEU A 523 -12.01 -11.70 22.02
CA LEU A 523 -12.90 -11.87 20.86
C LEU A 523 -13.64 -10.58 20.54
N ARG A 524 -14.05 -9.82 21.56
CA ARG A 524 -14.59 -8.46 21.38
C ARG A 524 -13.56 -7.53 20.74
N ALA A 525 -12.32 -7.54 21.25
CA ALA A 525 -11.20 -6.81 20.68
C ALA A 525 -10.92 -7.24 19.24
N THR A 526 -10.92 -8.55 18.92
CA THR A 526 -10.77 -9.04 17.55
C THR A 526 -11.88 -8.60 16.64
N ARG A 527 -13.14 -8.62 17.07
CA ARG A 527 -14.25 -8.11 16.25
C ARG A 527 -14.12 -6.60 16.04
N ALA A 528 -13.74 -5.84 17.07
CA ALA A 528 -13.54 -4.40 16.98
C ALA A 528 -12.30 -4.02 16.14
N GLU A 529 -11.18 -4.72 16.27
CA GLU A 529 -9.98 -4.52 15.44
C GLU A 529 -10.20 -5.03 14.03
N ALA A 530 -10.95 -6.12 13.84
CA ALA A 530 -11.39 -6.52 12.52
C ALA A 530 -12.25 -5.39 11.94
N ALA A 531 -13.32 -4.94 12.61
CA ALA A 531 -14.16 -3.84 12.16
C ALA A 531 -13.38 -2.53 11.90
N GLY A 532 -12.43 -2.14 12.76
CA GLY A 532 -11.62 -0.94 12.60
C GLY A 532 -10.53 -1.08 11.53
N GLY A 533 -9.91 -2.26 11.42
CA GLY A 533 -9.06 -2.67 10.29
C GLY A 533 -9.86 -2.89 8.99
N LEU A 534 -11.18 -2.82 9.09
CA LEU A 534 -12.16 -2.79 8.02
C LEU A 534 -12.73 -1.36 7.90
N THR A 535 -11.91 -0.31 8.00
CA THR A 535 -12.24 1.00 7.40
C THR A 535 -12.78 0.81 5.97
N ASP A 536 -12.33 -0.24 5.30
CA ASP A 536 -12.82 -0.77 4.05
C ASP A 536 -14.29 -1.22 4.04
N ILE A 537 -14.81 -1.81 5.13
CA ILE A 537 -16.24 -2.12 5.29
C ILE A 537 -17.06 -0.87 5.53
N ASP A 538 -16.61 0.07 6.37
CA ASP A 538 -17.34 1.33 6.55
C ASP A 538 -17.44 2.09 5.23
N ARG A 539 -16.33 2.14 4.48
CA ARG A 539 -16.29 2.67 3.11
C ARG A 539 -17.21 1.90 2.16
N LEU A 540 -17.26 0.59 2.28
CA LEU A 540 -18.15 -0.24 1.48
C LEU A 540 -19.62 0.00 1.85
N ALA A 541 -19.94 0.18 3.13
CA ALA A 541 -21.27 0.51 3.59
C ALA A 541 -21.70 1.88 3.06
N ASP A 542 -20.80 2.86 3.10
CA ASP A 542 -21.05 4.18 2.53
C ASP A 542 -21.21 4.11 0.99
N LEU A 543 -20.45 3.26 0.29
CA LEU A 543 -20.63 2.99 -1.13
C LEU A 543 -22.00 2.38 -1.44
N LEU A 544 -22.39 1.32 -0.74
CA LEU A 544 -23.67 0.65 -0.98
C LEU A 544 -24.84 1.56 -0.64
N ARG A 545 -24.74 2.34 0.45
CA ARG A 545 -25.73 3.37 0.80
C ARG A 545 -25.80 4.48 -0.24
N ARG A 546 -24.66 4.90 -0.79
CA ARG A 546 -24.58 5.88 -1.89
C ARG A 546 -25.15 5.32 -3.20
N ALA A 547 -24.94 4.03 -3.46
CA ALA A 547 -25.49 3.33 -4.61
C ALA A 547 -27.01 3.10 -4.48
N SER A 548 -27.51 2.95 -3.25
CA SER A 548 -28.92 2.77 -2.94
C SER A 548 -29.77 3.91 -3.52
N GLY A 549 -30.59 3.60 -4.53
CA GLY A 549 -31.40 4.59 -5.25
C GLY A 549 -30.69 5.35 -6.38
N ASN A 550 -29.36 5.30 -6.46
CA ASN A 550 -28.52 5.97 -7.47
C ASN A 550 -27.57 5.01 -8.21
N LEU A 551 -27.96 3.73 -8.32
CA LEU A 551 -27.25 2.71 -9.08
C LEU A 551 -27.65 2.81 -10.56
N ARG A 552 -26.66 2.90 -11.45
CA ARG A 552 -26.85 2.91 -12.91
C ARG A 552 -26.17 1.68 -13.51
N VAL A 553 -26.96 0.74 -14.00
CA VAL A 553 -26.45 -0.41 -14.75
C VAL A 553 -26.55 -0.12 -16.25
N VAL A 554 -25.43 -0.18 -16.95
CA VAL A 554 -25.36 0.00 -18.41
C VAL A 554 -24.90 -1.30 -19.03
N ARG A 555 -25.71 -1.87 -19.93
CA ARG A 555 -25.33 -3.04 -20.72
C ARG A 555 -24.72 -2.58 -22.04
N LEU A 556 -23.50 -3.01 -22.32
CA LEU A 556 -22.72 -2.61 -23.48
C LEU A 556 -22.42 -3.84 -24.34
N GLU A 557 -22.28 -3.62 -25.65
CA GLU A 557 -21.88 -4.68 -26.59
C GLU A 557 -20.38 -5.00 -26.49
N HIS A 558 -19.58 -4.01 -26.10
CA HIS A 558 -18.11 -4.08 -26.03
C HIS A 558 -17.60 -3.43 -24.74
N VAL A 559 -16.31 -3.60 -24.46
CA VAL A 559 -15.61 -2.93 -23.35
C VAL A 559 -15.76 -1.41 -23.45
N SER A 560 -15.97 -0.71 -22.34
CA SER A 560 -16.00 0.76 -22.36
C SER A 560 -14.59 1.36 -22.29
N PRO A 561 -14.37 2.58 -22.79
CA PRO A 561 -13.10 3.29 -22.63
C PRO A 561 -12.62 3.37 -21.17
N LEU A 562 -13.52 3.61 -20.21
CA LEU A 562 -13.20 3.74 -18.79
C LEU A 562 -12.84 2.39 -18.13
N ALA A 563 -13.25 1.26 -18.72
CA ALA A 563 -12.91 -0.09 -18.26
C ALA A 563 -11.50 -0.55 -18.72
N ILE A 564 -10.94 0.02 -19.80
CA ILE A 564 -9.65 -0.40 -20.37
C ILE A 564 -8.54 -0.52 -19.30
N PRO A 565 -8.34 0.46 -18.38
CA PRO A 565 -7.30 0.35 -17.34
C PRO A 565 -7.44 -0.88 -16.44
N VAL A 566 -8.66 -1.25 -16.04
CA VAL A 566 -8.87 -2.39 -15.16
C VAL A 566 -8.73 -3.72 -15.92
N MET A 567 -9.12 -3.74 -17.20
CA MET A 567 -8.94 -4.90 -18.07
C MET A 567 -7.46 -5.25 -18.27
N LEU A 568 -6.61 -4.24 -18.45
CA LEU A 568 -5.15 -4.42 -18.54
C LEU A 568 -4.49 -4.86 -17.22
N ASP A 569 -5.18 -4.74 -16.08
CA ASP A 569 -4.72 -5.24 -14.79
C ASP A 569 -5.06 -6.72 -14.55
N ILE A 570 -5.94 -7.32 -15.37
CA ILE A 570 -6.28 -8.74 -15.31
C ILE A 570 -5.07 -9.56 -15.77
N GLY A 571 -4.60 -10.49 -14.92
CA GLY A 571 -3.44 -11.36 -15.22
C GLY A 571 -2.07 -10.80 -14.80
N ARG A 572 -2.00 -9.54 -14.33
CA ARG A 572 -0.73 -8.88 -13.93
C ARG A 572 -0.10 -9.34 -12.61
N GLU A 573 -0.72 -10.25 -11.86
CA GLU A 573 -0.14 -10.73 -10.59
C GLU A 573 1.06 -11.67 -10.77
N ARG A 574 1.43 -12.06 -12.01
CA ARG A 574 2.45 -13.08 -12.24
C ARG A 574 3.71 -12.70 -13.01
N VAL A 575 3.80 -11.61 -13.77
CA VAL A 575 4.95 -11.42 -14.68
C VAL A 575 5.36 -9.96 -14.80
N GLY A 576 6.67 -9.72 -14.69
CA GLY A 576 7.32 -8.45 -15.03
C GLY A 576 8.46 -8.72 -15.99
N SER A 577 8.31 -8.27 -17.24
CA SER A 577 9.37 -8.23 -18.25
C SER A 577 9.17 -7.07 -19.23
N GLU A 578 10.23 -6.68 -19.94
CA GLU A 578 10.16 -5.71 -21.05
C GLU A 578 9.48 -6.31 -22.31
N ALA A 579 9.44 -7.64 -22.45
CA ALA A 579 8.67 -8.34 -23.49
C ALA A 579 7.15 -8.21 -23.29
N ASP A 580 6.72 -7.84 -22.08
CA ASP A 580 5.31 -7.59 -21.77
C ASP A 580 4.84 -6.22 -22.29
N GLU A 581 5.71 -5.24 -22.53
CA GLU A 581 5.25 -3.90 -22.97
C GLU A 581 4.68 -3.92 -24.38
N ASP A 582 5.29 -4.66 -25.31
CA ASP A 582 4.82 -4.75 -26.69
C ASP A 582 3.53 -5.58 -26.78
N VAL A 583 3.41 -6.64 -25.95
CA VAL A 583 2.15 -7.39 -25.77
C VAL A 583 1.08 -6.50 -25.13
N LEU A 584 1.43 -5.66 -24.16
CA LEU A 584 0.50 -4.74 -23.52
C LEU A 584 0.03 -3.65 -24.48
N LEU A 585 0.93 -3.14 -25.32
CA LEU A 585 0.60 -2.18 -26.35
C LEU A 585 -0.41 -2.79 -27.32
N GLY A 586 -0.18 -4.04 -27.76
CA GLY A 586 -1.12 -4.73 -28.64
C GLY A 586 -2.48 -5.02 -28.00
N GLU A 587 -2.51 -5.47 -26.73
CA GLU A 587 -3.77 -5.65 -25.99
C GLU A 587 -4.48 -4.31 -25.77
N THR A 588 -3.73 -3.23 -25.52
CA THR A 588 -4.28 -1.88 -25.38
C THR A 588 -4.94 -1.42 -26.67
N GLU A 589 -4.28 -1.57 -27.82
CA GLU A 589 -4.84 -1.21 -29.12
C GLU A 589 -6.09 -2.03 -29.46
N THR A 590 -6.07 -3.33 -29.13
CA THR A 590 -7.23 -4.21 -29.27
C THR A 590 -8.40 -3.71 -28.42
N LEU A 591 -8.19 -3.42 -27.14
CA LEU A 591 -9.22 -2.90 -26.25
C LEU A 591 -9.76 -1.52 -26.69
N ILE A 592 -8.92 -0.65 -27.25
CA ILE A 592 -9.35 0.63 -27.80
C ILE A 592 -10.24 0.42 -29.04
N ALA A 593 -9.84 -0.47 -29.95
CA ALA A 593 -10.64 -0.79 -31.12
C ALA A 593 -11.99 -1.39 -30.73
N GLU A 594 -12.01 -2.34 -29.78
CA GLU A 594 -13.23 -2.92 -29.22
C GLU A 594 -14.12 -1.83 -28.61
N ALA A 595 -13.56 -0.90 -27.82
CA ALA A 595 -14.32 0.19 -27.19
C ALA A 595 -14.94 1.16 -28.20
N GLU A 596 -14.27 1.39 -29.32
CA GLU A 596 -14.77 2.22 -30.41
C GLU A 596 -15.74 1.48 -31.36
N GLY A 597 -16.01 0.19 -31.11
CA GLY A 597 -16.83 -0.65 -32.01
C GLY A 597 -16.16 -0.93 -33.36
N ARG A 598 -14.83 -0.81 -33.43
CA ARG A 598 -14.02 -1.12 -34.60
C ARG A 598 -13.55 -2.58 -34.56
N ILE A 599 -13.29 -3.14 -35.74
CA ILE A 599 -12.63 -4.45 -35.85
C ILE A 599 -11.25 -4.34 -35.22
N ALA A 600 -10.90 -5.28 -34.35
CA ALA A 600 -9.57 -5.34 -33.73
C ALA A 600 -8.49 -5.41 -34.84
N PRO A 601 -7.39 -4.65 -34.70
CA PRO A 601 -6.30 -4.70 -35.66
C PRO A 601 -5.75 -6.13 -35.80
N SER A 602 -5.41 -6.51 -37.02
CA SER A 602 -4.77 -7.80 -37.34
C SER A 602 -3.40 -7.94 -36.68
N GLU A 603 -2.89 -9.17 -36.51
CA GLU A 603 -1.53 -9.40 -35.98
C GLU A 603 -0.45 -8.62 -36.77
N GLU A 604 -0.63 -8.45 -38.09
CA GLU A 604 0.28 -7.65 -38.92
C GLU A 604 0.20 -6.15 -38.59
N GLU A 605 -0.99 -5.61 -38.34
CA GLU A 605 -1.19 -4.20 -37.96
C GLU A 605 -0.66 -3.90 -36.56
N LEU A 606 -0.86 -4.82 -35.61
CA LEU A 606 -0.32 -4.75 -34.25
C LEU A 606 1.22 -4.77 -34.24
N VAL A 607 1.83 -5.60 -35.09
CA VAL A 607 3.29 -5.65 -35.25
C VAL A 607 3.83 -4.36 -35.86
N VAL A 608 3.12 -3.75 -36.81
CA VAL A 608 3.50 -2.45 -37.40
C VAL A 608 3.38 -1.32 -36.38
N ALA A 609 2.30 -1.27 -35.59
CA ALA A 609 2.12 -0.27 -34.54
C ALA A 609 3.20 -0.39 -33.44
N ALA A 610 3.51 -1.63 -33.03
CA ALA A 610 4.62 -1.92 -32.12
C ALA A 610 5.98 -1.55 -32.73
N SER A 611 6.20 -1.75 -34.04
CA SER A 611 7.44 -1.37 -34.72
C SER A 611 7.60 0.15 -34.82
N VAL A 612 6.54 0.91 -35.07
CA VAL A 612 6.57 2.38 -35.11
C VAL A 612 6.88 2.95 -33.71
N ALA A 613 6.32 2.36 -32.65
CA ALA A 613 6.67 2.69 -31.27
C ALA A 613 8.13 2.32 -30.93
N ALA A 614 8.65 1.20 -31.46
CA ALA A 614 10.04 0.78 -31.31
C ALA A 614 11.03 1.65 -32.11
N ASP A 615 10.67 2.13 -33.30
CA ASP A 615 11.48 3.03 -34.12
C ASP A 615 11.64 4.41 -33.46
N TYR A 616 10.60 4.89 -32.76
CA TYR A 616 10.70 6.06 -31.89
C TYR A 616 11.67 5.83 -30.72
N ARG A 617 11.68 4.63 -30.13
CA ARG A 617 12.68 4.23 -29.10
C ARG A 617 14.09 4.12 -29.71
N MET A 618 14.24 3.69 -30.96
CA MET A 618 15.52 3.58 -31.65
C MET A 618 16.12 4.94 -32.02
N LEU A 619 15.28 5.90 -32.44
CA LEU A 619 15.69 7.29 -32.72
C LEU A 619 16.19 8.03 -31.47
N SER A 620 15.77 7.60 -30.27
CA SER A 620 16.32 8.07 -28.99
C SER A 620 17.65 7.40 -28.59
N ARG A 621 18.01 6.28 -29.24
CA ARG A 621 19.24 5.50 -28.97
C ARG A 621 20.38 5.74 -29.97
N THR A 622 20.11 6.29 -31.16
CA THR A 622 21.10 6.45 -32.23
C THR A 622 21.53 7.90 -32.44
N ARG A 623 22.24 8.47 -31.46
CA ARG A 623 23.28 9.46 -31.76
C ARG A 623 24.63 8.88 -31.36
N ASP A 624 25.30 8.26 -32.32
CA ASP A 624 26.65 7.75 -32.15
C ASP A 624 27.59 8.85 -31.61
N PRO A 625 28.48 8.54 -30.65
CA PRO A 625 29.40 9.50 -30.10
C PRO A 625 30.46 9.85 -31.16
N VAL A 626 30.48 11.11 -31.59
CA VAL A 626 31.57 11.68 -32.38
C VAL A 626 32.87 11.50 -31.59
N ARG A 627 33.73 10.56 -32.03
CA ARG A 627 35.06 10.33 -31.44
C ARG A 627 35.87 11.64 -31.45
N PRO A 628 36.45 12.08 -30.32
CA PRO A 628 37.33 13.24 -30.33
C PRO A 628 38.66 12.89 -31.00
N ARG A 629 39.03 13.65 -32.04
CA ARG A 629 40.36 13.60 -32.66
C ARG A 629 41.44 13.88 -31.60
N ARG A 630 42.37 12.94 -31.42
CA ARG A 630 43.57 13.07 -30.57
C ARG A 630 44.38 14.31 -31.00
N ARG A 631 44.59 15.25 -30.08
CA ARG A 631 45.62 16.30 -30.21
C ARG A 631 47.00 15.73 -29.80
N PRO A 632 48.09 16.06 -30.51
CA PRO A 632 49.43 15.62 -30.13
C PRO A 632 49.97 16.46 -28.97
N ARG A 633 50.75 15.82 -28.08
CA ARG A 633 51.44 16.46 -26.93
C ARG A 633 52.58 17.37 -27.42
N PRO A 634 52.81 18.55 -26.80
CA PRO A 634 54.10 19.19 -26.85
C PRO A 634 54.98 18.82 -25.65
N PHE A 635 56.25 18.65 -25.96
CA PHE A 635 57.42 18.44 -25.10
C PHE A 635 57.57 19.50 -23.99
N ARG A 636 58.21 19.12 -22.88
CA ARG A 636 59.00 20.01 -22.01
C ARG A 636 60.42 19.44 -21.86
N PRO A 637 61.48 20.22 -22.08
CA PRO A 637 62.86 19.82 -21.78
C PRO A 637 63.30 20.28 -20.37
N ALA A 638 64.24 19.48 -19.83
CA ALA A 638 65.06 19.62 -18.62
C ALA A 638 64.35 19.83 -17.27
#